data_AF-A0AAU3ZU96-F1
#
_entry.id   AF-A0AAU3ZU96-F1
#
_cell.length_a   1.000
_cell.length_b   1.000
_cell.length_c   1.000
_cell.angle_alpha   90.00
_cell.angle_beta   90.00
_cell.angle_gamma   90.00
#
_symmetry.space_group_name_H-M   'P 1'
#
loop_
_entity.id
_entity.type
_entity.pdbx_description
1 polymer ?
#
loop_
_entity_poly.entity_id
_entity_poly.type
_entity_poly.pdbx_seq_one_letter_code
_entity_poly.pdbx_strand_id
1 'polypeptide(L)'
;MTTADQLDRAVTDPVGLITDLVADIERELGIEMIRAVVTAVAGGRAKSRSLAKALAIRPAVLTDGRSPAPRAIGDLLIELRKAGASVIAPPLCAECGKILRTLQRKGQDWYCSVCGQETAECTACGNVRRVGFRDRKGLPRCKVCPDHDHRDPVTVVQDLITAIAPGADRDAVAEALRRTAPDRPHYRQRVVWALEENPRLLTGEGYLAPHRAILKFIELLHEAGVAGIVRPACPRCCRVVRIDKPLDGQRVCRNCIAKSRVEECVRCGARREPATRDDQGRPLCPNCLITDPANTEVCISCGERRRVQNRTADGPLCPNCCPLPVLVCAICGRTAPGTLSKLTGLPRCRGCFQRQAHCTICGGLRGIHSGTADAPICGPCTTPDAELWRPCPTCGQAERLHAPGPCPRCTLKQRLHDLLADDTGSIPSKLQPLYDALASTERARTAMSWLSKGIVSTVLSDLGSGRRPLTHQALDELPEGKVVEHIRSVLVAAGVLPKRDEQMIRLERHVKDLVTSHTTVEGRKILHRYATWHLLRRLRRRSRGKEITHYQLATARQHLRAAVYLLDWLEEQNLTLTTCRQADLDRWMTSDGVLLRTEAGHFVRWALAQKITRDLSFPAVRWNGPTQPMDDEARWDTARRLLHDDALKPEDRLAGLLLLLYAQWPATISRLTVDHVEETDTAVRIHLGAVPVELPTPVAELALHQVAVRRSHAVLARTDSPWLFPGGQPGRPISAWAMGERLRKLGIRLAEARSTALFQLATELPAAVLARTLGIDITVAVKWQRAAAGDWAAYAADVASRP
;
A
#
# COMPACT_ATOMS: atom_id res chain seq x y z
N MET A 1 27.74 -19.19 -18.65
CA MET A 1 26.67 -18.17 -18.70
C MET A 1 27.17 -17.00 -19.54
N THR A 2 26.35 -16.49 -20.45
CA THR A 2 26.69 -15.25 -21.17
C THR A 2 26.53 -14.05 -20.23
N THR A 3 27.18 -12.92 -20.55
CA THR A 3 26.98 -11.66 -19.79
C THR A 3 25.50 -11.23 -19.80
N ALA A 4 24.75 -11.55 -20.86
CA ALA A 4 23.32 -11.31 -20.94
C ALA A 4 22.54 -12.13 -19.89
N ASP A 5 22.85 -13.41 -19.72
CA ASP A 5 22.23 -14.26 -18.69
C ASP A 5 22.54 -13.76 -17.27
N GLN A 6 23.77 -13.28 -17.06
CA GLN A 6 24.16 -12.68 -15.77
C GLN A 6 23.41 -11.37 -15.53
N LEU A 7 23.19 -10.55 -16.55
CA LEU A 7 22.40 -9.32 -16.40
C LEU A 7 20.93 -9.60 -16.11
N ASP A 8 20.34 -10.67 -16.66
CA ASP A 8 18.99 -11.10 -16.30
C ASP A 8 18.92 -11.64 -14.86
N ARG A 9 19.90 -12.48 -14.47
CA ARG A 9 20.04 -12.94 -13.08
C ARG A 9 20.26 -11.78 -12.10
N ALA A 10 20.95 -10.72 -12.51
CA ALA A 10 21.10 -9.51 -11.70
C ALA A 10 19.76 -8.82 -11.39
N VAL A 11 18.68 -9.14 -12.11
CA VAL A 11 17.33 -8.65 -11.85
C VAL A 11 16.51 -9.66 -11.03
N THR A 12 16.57 -10.94 -11.42
CA THR A 12 15.75 -12.02 -10.82
C THR A 12 16.30 -12.48 -9.46
N ASP A 13 17.61 -12.67 -9.36
CA ASP A 13 18.32 -13.07 -8.15
C ASP A 13 19.69 -12.36 -8.01
N PRO A 14 19.69 -11.06 -7.66
CA PRO A 14 20.93 -10.29 -7.56
C PRO A 14 21.86 -10.80 -6.46
N VAL A 15 21.33 -11.32 -5.35
CA VAL A 15 22.16 -11.79 -4.24
C VAL A 15 22.80 -13.13 -4.63
N GLY A 16 22.03 -14.08 -5.17
CA GLY A 16 22.58 -15.34 -5.63
C GLY A 16 23.60 -15.16 -6.74
N LEU A 17 23.38 -14.25 -7.71
CA LEU A 17 24.39 -13.98 -8.73
C LEU A 17 25.71 -13.46 -8.12
N ILE A 18 25.66 -12.53 -7.18
CA ILE A 18 26.89 -12.03 -6.53
C ILE A 18 27.55 -13.16 -5.73
N THR A 19 26.76 -13.95 -5.00
CA THR A 19 27.26 -15.09 -4.23
C THR A 19 27.97 -16.11 -5.12
N ASP A 20 27.39 -16.46 -6.28
CA ASP A 20 28.00 -17.38 -7.25
C ASP A 20 29.29 -16.80 -7.83
N LEU A 21 29.28 -15.53 -8.27
CA LEU A 21 30.48 -14.87 -8.81
C LEU A 21 31.63 -14.81 -7.80
N VAL A 22 31.31 -14.67 -6.51
CA VAL A 22 32.32 -14.70 -5.45
C VAL A 22 32.77 -16.14 -5.17
N ALA A 23 31.85 -17.10 -5.08
CA ALA A 23 32.15 -18.51 -4.80
C ALA A 23 32.95 -19.19 -5.93
N ASP A 24 32.78 -18.74 -7.18
CA ASP A 24 33.57 -19.20 -8.33
C ASP A 24 35.07 -18.89 -8.15
N ILE A 25 35.39 -17.81 -7.43
CA ILE A 25 36.75 -17.34 -7.17
C ILE A 25 37.24 -17.81 -5.79
N GLU A 26 36.38 -17.71 -4.78
CA GLU A 26 36.67 -17.97 -3.39
C GLU A 26 36.03 -19.28 -2.95
N ARG A 27 36.82 -20.36 -2.94
CA ARG A 27 36.36 -21.71 -2.61
C ARG A 27 36.47 -22.04 -1.12
N GLU A 28 37.30 -21.30 -0.37
CA GLU A 28 37.54 -21.59 1.05
C GLU A 28 36.45 -21.00 1.94
N LEU A 29 35.77 -19.93 1.49
CA LEU A 29 34.70 -19.30 2.23
C LEU A 29 33.35 -19.97 1.90
N GLY A 30 32.65 -20.45 2.94
CA GLY A 30 31.35 -21.10 2.77
C GLY A 30 30.30 -20.19 2.11
N ILE A 31 29.47 -20.77 1.23
CA ILE A 31 28.49 -20.04 0.42
C ILE A 31 27.48 -19.22 1.25
N GLU A 32 27.07 -19.73 2.42
CA GLU A 32 26.18 -19.03 3.34
C GLU A 32 26.84 -17.81 3.99
N MET A 33 28.14 -17.87 4.27
CA MET A 33 28.91 -16.73 4.79
C MET A 33 29.04 -15.64 3.71
N ILE A 34 29.35 -16.04 2.47
CA ILE A 34 29.38 -15.12 1.32
C ILE A 34 28.02 -14.43 1.16
N ARG A 35 26.93 -15.19 1.18
CA ARG A 35 25.55 -14.67 1.07
C ARG A 35 25.20 -13.70 2.21
N ALA A 36 25.61 -13.99 3.44
CA ALA A 36 25.40 -13.10 4.58
C ALA A 36 26.14 -11.76 4.40
N VAL A 37 27.41 -11.79 3.98
CA VAL A 37 28.22 -10.59 3.70
C VAL A 37 27.58 -9.76 2.58
N VAL A 38 27.21 -10.40 1.46
CA VAL A 38 26.55 -9.73 0.32
C VAL A 38 25.26 -9.04 0.76
N THR A 39 24.44 -9.73 1.55
CA THR A 39 23.16 -9.20 2.04
C THR A 39 23.37 -8.00 2.96
N ALA A 40 24.37 -8.05 3.84
CA ALA A 40 24.73 -6.95 4.74
C ALA A 40 25.23 -5.72 3.98
N VAL A 41 26.11 -5.90 2.98
CA VAL A 41 26.70 -4.79 2.21
C VAL A 41 25.66 -4.15 1.27
N ALA A 42 24.84 -4.97 0.61
CA ALA A 42 23.84 -4.49 -0.33
C ALA A 42 22.62 -3.87 0.38
N GLY A 43 22.20 -4.40 1.53
CA GLY A 43 21.09 -3.92 2.36
C GLY A 43 19.69 -4.09 1.73
N GLY A 44 19.47 -3.58 0.51
CA GLY A 44 18.18 -3.60 -0.18
C GLY A 44 18.29 -3.95 -1.67
N ARG A 45 17.20 -4.46 -2.25
CA ARG A 45 17.17 -5.08 -3.59
C ARG A 45 17.69 -4.18 -4.70
N ALA A 46 17.34 -2.89 -4.69
CA ALA A 46 17.84 -1.94 -5.70
C ALA A 46 19.38 -1.82 -5.67
N LYS A 47 19.99 -1.78 -4.49
CA LYS A 47 21.44 -1.73 -4.33
C LYS A 47 22.07 -3.08 -4.66
N SER A 48 21.44 -4.21 -4.30
CA SER A 48 21.87 -5.56 -4.71
C SER A 48 21.93 -5.70 -6.23
N ARG A 49 20.88 -5.26 -6.94
CA ARG A 49 20.84 -5.28 -8.42
C ARG A 49 21.92 -4.43 -9.04
N SER A 50 22.12 -3.21 -8.52
CA SER A 50 23.19 -2.32 -9.01
C SER A 50 24.57 -2.92 -8.79
N LEU A 51 24.79 -3.58 -7.65
CA LEU A 51 26.04 -4.26 -7.32
C LEU A 51 26.25 -5.49 -8.24
N ALA A 52 25.22 -6.31 -8.41
CA ALA A 52 25.23 -7.49 -9.27
C ALA A 52 25.47 -7.13 -10.73
N LYS A 53 24.81 -6.08 -11.25
CA LYS A 53 25.02 -5.55 -12.61
C LYS A 53 26.45 -5.06 -12.80
N ALA A 54 27.00 -4.34 -11.83
CA ALA A 54 28.38 -3.85 -11.91
C ALA A 54 29.41 -5.00 -11.91
N LEU A 55 29.18 -6.04 -11.11
CA LEU A 55 30.02 -7.24 -11.09
C LEU A 55 29.86 -8.09 -12.34
N ALA A 56 28.65 -8.22 -12.90
CA ALA A 56 28.44 -8.92 -14.17
C ALA A 56 29.16 -8.23 -15.35
N ILE A 57 29.22 -6.89 -15.34
CA ILE A 57 29.95 -6.11 -16.36
C ILE A 57 31.47 -6.24 -16.19
N ARG A 58 31.97 -6.23 -14.95
CA ARG A 58 33.41 -6.35 -14.67
C ARG A 58 33.67 -7.27 -13.48
N PRO A 59 33.66 -8.60 -13.68
CA PRO A 59 33.94 -9.57 -12.62
C PRO A 59 35.38 -9.49 -12.10
N ALA A 60 36.33 -9.09 -12.98
CA ALA A 60 37.75 -8.99 -12.68
C ALA A 60 38.08 -8.09 -11.47
N VAL A 61 37.18 -7.21 -11.04
CA VAL A 61 37.37 -6.41 -9.83
C VAL A 61 37.48 -7.24 -8.56
N LEU A 62 36.93 -8.46 -8.56
CA LEU A 62 37.05 -9.41 -7.45
C LEU A 62 38.48 -9.98 -7.31
N THR A 63 39.25 -9.99 -8.40
CA THR A 63 40.63 -10.54 -8.45
C THR A 63 41.70 -9.46 -8.58
N ASP A 64 41.40 -8.30 -9.17
CA ASP A 64 42.36 -7.19 -9.31
C ASP A 64 42.21 -6.13 -8.20
N GLY A 65 41.03 -5.99 -7.59
CA GLY A 65 40.74 -4.97 -6.57
C GLY A 65 40.81 -3.53 -7.07
N ARG A 66 40.81 -3.27 -8.38
CA ARG A 66 41.08 -1.97 -8.99
C ARG A 66 39.79 -1.23 -9.37
N SER A 67 39.74 0.05 -9.03
CA SER A 67 38.76 0.99 -9.61
C SER A 67 39.12 1.30 -11.09
N PRO A 68 38.21 1.84 -11.92
CA PRO A 68 36.91 2.43 -11.60
C PRO A 68 35.84 1.39 -11.27
N ALA A 69 35.17 1.55 -10.13
CA ALA A 69 34.05 0.71 -9.71
C ALA A 69 33.18 1.40 -8.63
N PRO A 70 31.87 1.05 -8.53
CA PRO A 70 31.01 1.60 -7.49
C PRO A 70 31.57 1.34 -6.08
N ARG A 71 31.42 2.32 -5.19
CA ARG A 71 31.83 2.19 -3.77
C ARG A 71 31.34 0.89 -3.10
N ALA A 72 30.13 0.46 -3.44
CA ALA A 72 29.55 -0.76 -2.88
C ALA A 72 30.37 -2.03 -3.19
N ILE A 73 31.10 -2.08 -4.32
CA ILE A 73 32.05 -3.17 -4.61
C ILE A 73 33.24 -3.09 -3.66
N GLY A 74 33.83 -1.90 -3.48
CA GLY A 74 34.94 -1.73 -2.55
C GLY A 74 34.56 -2.09 -1.10
N ASP A 75 33.36 -1.72 -0.65
CA ASP A 75 32.83 -2.14 0.64
C ASP A 75 32.64 -3.67 0.70
N LEU A 76 32.18 -4.32 -0.39
CA LEU A 76 32.04 -5.78 -0.49
C LEU A 76 33.40 -6.49 -0.35
N LEU A 77 34.43 -6.04 -1.08
CA LEU A 77 35.77 -6.63 -1.03
C LEU A 77 36.36 -6.55 0.40
N ILE A 78 36.15 -5.43 1.10
CA ILE A 78 36.61 -5.26 2.48
C ILE A 78 35.91 -6.26 3.41
N GLU A 79 34.59 -6.39 3.32
CA GLU A 79 33.84 -7.27 4.22
C GLU A 79 34.07 -8.76 3.92
N LEU A 80 34.22 -9.16 2.65
CA LEU A 80 34.58 -10.53 2.28
C LEU A 80 35.94 -10.93 2.86
N ARG A 81 36.94 -10.03 2.79
CA ARG A 81 38.26 -10.29 3.38
C ARG A 81 38.24 -10.32 4.91
N LYS A 82 37.41 -9.49 5.55
CA LYS A 82 37.20 -9.58 7.01
C LYS A 82 36.55 -10.90 7.41
N ALA A 83 35.69 -11.45 6.56
CA ALA A 83 35.06 -12.75 6.76
C ALA A 83 36.02 -13.94 6.46
N GLY A 84 37.25 -13.67 6.00
CA GLY A 84 38.28 -14.69 5.81
C GLY A 84 38.59 -15.06 4.36
N ALA A 85 38.03 -14.36 3.36
CA ALA A 85 38.38 -14.61 1.97
C ALA A 85 39.88 -14.42 1.71
N SER A 86 40.53 -15.44 1.14
CA SER A 86 41.96 -15.52 0.89
C SER A 86 42.31 -15.19 -0.56
N VAL A 87 41.44 -15.54 -1.52
CA VAL A 87 41.63 -15.32 -2.96
C VAL A 87 41.08 -13.97 -3.41
N ILE A 88 40.02 -13.47 -2.77
CA ILE A 88 39.42 -12.18 -3.13
C ILE A 88 40.42 -11.03 -2.90
N ALA A 89 40.64 -10.24 -3.95
CA ALA A 89 41.55 -9.12 -3.89
C ALA A 89 41.01 -8.01 -2.98
N PRO A 90 41.89 -7.36 -2.20
CA PRO A 90 41.48 -6.19 -1.45
C PRO A 90 41.33 -5.00 -2.41
N PRO A 91 40.48 -4.00 -2.08
CA PRO A 91 40.44 -2.80 -2.89
C PRO A 91 41.78 -2.07 -2.83
N LEU A 92 42.25 -1.57 -3.97
CA LEU A 92 43.53 -0.88 -4.12
C LEU A 92 43.32 0.62 -4.33
N CYS A 93 44.27 1.41 -3.84
CA CYS A 93 44.35 2.82 -4.17
C CYS A 93 44.71 3.00 -5.65
N ALA A 94 43.90 3.76 -6.39
CA ALA A 94 44.12 4.04 -7.81
C ALA A 94 45.48 4.72 -8.09
N GLU A 95 45.96 5.51 -7.13
CA GLU A 95 47.23 6.24 -7.26
C GLU A 95 48.46 5.43 -6.81
N CYS A 96 48.51 4.98 -5.56
CA CYS A 96 49.71 4.34 -4.99
C CYS A 96 49.65 2.81 -4.88
N GLY A 97 48.57 2.17 -5.34
CA GLY A 97 48.39 0.71 -5.26
C GLY A 97 48.20 0.16 -3.83
N LYS A 98 48.14 1.00 -2.81
CA LYS A 98 47.99 0.57 -1.41
C LYS A 98 46.67 -0.19 -1.18
N ILE A 99 46.76 -1.32 -0.47
CA ILE A 99 45.62 -2.09 0.04
C ILE A 99 44.77 -1.24 0.98
N LEU A 100 43.46 -1.16 0.70
CA LEU A 100 42.49 -0.32 1.40
C LEU A 100 41.64 -1.14 2.38
N ARG A 101 41.73 -0.81 3.68
CA ARG A 101 40.75 -1.26 4.70
C ARG A 101 39.55 -0.33 4.82
N THR A 102 39.71 0.90 4.31
CA THR A 102 38.71 1.95 4.18
C THR A 102 39.07 2.76 2.96
N LEU A 103 38.08 3.22 2.18
CA LEU A 103 38.33 3.94 0.93
C LEU A 103 37.66 5.33 0.91
N GLN A 104 38.38 6.29 0.37
CA GLN A 104 37.86 7.57 -0.12
C GLN A 104 37.49 7.40 -1.60
N ARG A 105 36.54 8.20 -2.10
CA ARG A 105 36.07 8.11 -3.49
C ARG A 105 36.07 9.47 -4.15
N LYS A 106 36.70 9.56 -5.32
CA LYS A 106 36.58 10.68 -6.26
C LYS A 106 36.10 10.09 -7.58
N GLY A 107 34.93 10.51 -8.09
CA GLY A 107 34.34 9.89 -9.28
C GLY A 107 34.02 8.40 -9.05
N GLN A 108 34.57 7.50 -9.86
CA GLN A 108 34.47 6.04 -9.67
C GLN A 108 35.76 5.43 -9.07
N ASP A 109 36.76 6.25 -8.78
CA ASP A 109 38.06 5.79 -8.31
C ASP A 109 38.19 5.77 -6.79
N TRP A 110 38.93 4.77 -6.32
CA TRP A 110 39.15 4.52 -4.90
C TRP A 110 40.54 4.99 -4.49
N TYR A 111 40.60 5.74 -3.39
CA TYR A 111 41.84 6.29 -2.89
C TYR A 111 42.02 5.95 -1.41
N CYS A 112 43.26 5.73 -1.00
CA CYS A 112 43.58 5.66 0.42
C CYS A 112 43.37 7.03 1.09
N SER A 113 43.37 7.05 2.42
CA SER A 113 43.28 8.29 3.19
C SER A 113 44.44 9.27 2.96
N VAL A 114 45.50 8.84 2.27
CA VAL A 114 46.65 9.67 1.91
C VAL A 114 46.46 10.30 0.53
N CYS A 115 46.36 9.48 -0.52
CA CYS A 115 46.15 9.89 -1.92
C CYS A 115 44.79 10.57 -2.16
N GLY A 116 43.78 10.23 -1.37
CA GLY A 116 42.46 10.84 -1.48
C GLY A 116 42.41 12.27 -0.96
N GLN A 117 43.43 12.72 -0.21
CA GLN A 117 43.49 14.09 0.33
C GLN A 117 43.87 15.08 -0.76
N GLU A 118 43.39 16.30 -0.61
CA GLU A 118 43.86 17.42 -1.44
C GLU A 118 45.31 17.73 -1.08
N THR A 119 46.17 17.89 -2.09
CA THR A 119 47.52 18.45 -1.95
C THR A 119 47.52 19.85 -2.51
N ALA A 120 48.17 20.76 -1.81
CA ALA A 120 48.35 22.14 -2.25
C ALA A 120 49.67 22.67 -1.66
N GLU A 121 50.16 23.76 -2.23
CA GLU A 121 51.29 24.47 -1.68
C GLU A 121 50.95 25.01 -0.29
N CYS A 122 51.71 24.59 0.72
CA CYS A 122 51.51 25.05 2.09
C CYS A 122 51.97 26.51 2.20
N THR A 123 51.05 27.41 2.54
CA THR A 123 51.35 28.86 2.69
C THR A 123 52.33 29.20 3.81
N ALA A 124 52.68 28.25 4.68
CA ALA A 124 53.72 28.43 5.69
C ALA A 124 55.13 28.15 5.16
N CYS A 125 55.27 27.04 4.44
CA CYS A 125 56.57 26.45 4.15
C CYS A 125 56.84 26.32 2.65
N GLY A 126 55.95 26.83 1.78
CA GLY A 126 56.07 26.83 0.32
C GLY A 126 56.05 25.44 -0.33
N ASN A 127 55.96 24.37 0.46
CA ASN A 127 56.05 23.01 -0.05
C ASN A 127 54.67 22.49 -0.43
N VAL A 128 54.55 21.86 -1.60
CA VAL A 128 53.36 21.08 -1.98
C VAL A 128 53.22 19.91 -1.02
N ARG A 129 52.24 20.00 -0.13
CA ARG A 129 51.98 18.99 0.91
C ARG A 129 50.49 18.69 0.97
N ARG A 130 50.15 17.59 1.64
CA ARG A 130 48.76 17.29 1.98
C ARG A 130 48.18 18.41 2.84
N VAL A 131 47.02 18.91 2.43
CA VAL A 131 46.30 19.95 3.17
C VAL A 131 45.81 19.33 4.48
N GLY A 132 46.49 19.66 5.57
CA GLY A 132 46.12 19.21 6.91
C GLY A 132 44.92 19.98 7.45
N PHE A 133 44.94 21.29 7.23
CA PHE A 133 43.86 22.22 7.55
C PHE A 133 44.05 23.49 6.70
N ARG A 134 43.10 24.42 6.78
CA ARG A 134 43.22 25.74 6.18
C ARG A 134 43.39 26.75 7.32
N ASP A 135 44.32 27.69 7.16
CA ASP A 135 44.61 28.74 8.14
C ASP A 135 43.45 29.75 8.26
N ARG A 136 43.61 30.75 9.13
CA ARG A 136 42.61 31.82 9.32
C ARG A 136 42.21 32.52 8.01
N LYS A 137 43.10 32.63 7.04
CA LYS A 137 42.81 33.24 5.72
C LYS A 137 42.17 32.25 4.72
N GLY A 138 41.88 31.02 5.15
CA GLY A 138 41.35 29.97 4.29
C GLY A 138 42.40 29.31 3.38
N LEU A 139 43.68 29.63 3.56
CA LEU A 139 44.77 29.15 2.73
C LEU A 139 45.25 27.77 3.21
N PRO A 140 45.69 26.89 2.30
CA PRO A 140 46.09 25.53 2.65
C PRO A 140 47.36 25.51 3.52
N ARG A 141 47.32 24.77 4.63
CA ARG A 141 48.46 24.47 5.50
C ARG A 141 48.68 22.97 5.63
N CYS A 142 49.93 22.55 5.74
CA CYS A 142 50.27 21.17 6.05
C CYS A 142 50.15 20.89 7.56
N LYS A 143 49.98 19.61 7.95
CA LYS A 143 49.83 19.22 9.37
C LYS A 143 51.02 19.63 10.27
N VAL A 144 52.20 19.80 9.68
CA VAL A 144 53.46 20.11 10.40
C VAL A 144 53.70 21.61 10.53
N CYS A 145 52.88 22.45 9.90
CA CYS A 145 52.95 23.90 10.03
C CYS A 145 51.61 24.43 10.56
N PRO A 146 51.27 24.18 11.85
CA PRO A 146 50.03 24.65 12.45
C PRO A 146 49.93 26.16 12.35
N ASP A 147 48.74 26.67 12.06
CA ASP A 147 48.45 28.09 12.23
C ASP A 147 48.22 28.32 13.73
N HIS A 148 49.31 28.65 14.44
CA HIS A 148 49.32 28.80 15.88
C HIS A 148 48.81 30.18 16.28
N ASP A 149 47.66 30.20 16.93
CA ASP A 149 47.21 31.32 17.75
C ASP A 149 47.66 31.02 19.19
N HIS A 150 48.46 31.90 19.79
CA HIS A 150 48.99 31.69 21.14
C HIS A 150 47.95 31.95 22.24
N ARG A 151 46.78 32.51 21.88
CA ARG A 151 45.70 32.81 22.83
C ARG A 151 44.91 31.53 23.14
N ASP A 152 44.53 31.37 24.40
CA ASP A 152 43.68 30.25 24.81
C ASP A 152 42.28 30.36 24.16
N PRO A 153 41.87 29.41 23.30
CA PRO A 153 40.57 29.46 22.64
C PRO A 153 39.38 29.48 23.59
N VAL A 154 39.49 28.92 24.80
CA VAL A 154 38.40 29.00 25.79
C VAL A 154 38.23 30.44 26.26
N THR A 155 39.33 31.11 26.59
CA THR A 155 39.34 32.52 27.02
C THR A 155 38.78 33.44 25.91
N VAL A 156 39.22 33.26 24.66
CA VAL A 156 38.73 34.08 23.53
C VAL A 156 37.21 33.89 23.31
N VAL A 157 36.72 32.65 23.34
CA VAL A 157 35.27 32.39 23.19
C VAL A 157 34.48 32.89 24.39
N GLN A 158 35.04 32.80 25.60
CA GLN A 158 34.42 33.35 26.80
C GLN A 158 34.22 34.86 26.67
N ASP A 159 35.23 35.60 26.21
CA ASP A 159 35.14 37.05 26.03
C ASP A 159 34.05 37.42 25.01
N LEU A 160 34.01 36.70 23.87
CA LEU A 160 32.97 36.87 22.85
C LEU A 160 31.56 36.58 23.38
N ILE A 161 31.40 35.53 24.18
CA ILE A 161 30.10 35.16 24.75
C ILE A 161 29.72 36.14 25.87
N THR A 162 30.66 36.59 26.70
CA THR A 162 30.39 37.56 27.77
C THR A 162 29.91 38.88 27.21
N ALA A 163 30.41 39.30 26.03
CA ALA A 163 29.91 40.47 25.31
C ALA A 163 28.44 40.34 24.84
N ILE A 164 27.95 39.10 24.62
CA ILE A 164 26.56 38.81 24.24
C ILE A 164 25.69 38.54 25.48
N ALA A 165 26.27 37.88 26.48
CA ALA A 165 25.63 37.32 27.65
C ALA A 165 26.53 37.53 28.88
N PRO A 166 26.43 38.69 29.56
CA PRO A 166 27.34 39.07 30.64
C PRO A 166 27.39 38.10 31.83
N GLY A 167 26.34 37.27 32.01
CA GLY A 167 26.25 36.25 33.06
C GLY A 167 26.59 34.82 32.60
N ALA A 168 27.25 34.62 31.45
CA ALA A 168 27.56 33.29 30.94
C ALA A 168 28.62 32.59 31.80
N ASP A 169 28.28 31.42 32.34
CA ASP A 169 29.21 30.57 33.10
C ASP A 169 30.37 30.08 32.23
N ARG A 170 31.60 30.37 32.68
CA ARG A 170 32.84 30.03 31.99
C ARG A 170 33.03 28.52 31.86
N ASP A 171 32.62 27.75 32.87
CA ASP A 171 32.80 26.29 32.85
C ASP A 171 31.83 25.64 31.87
N ALA A 172 30.58 26.10 31.81
CA ALA A 172 29.61 25.69 30.80
C ALA A 172 30.07 26.00 29.37
N VAL A 173 30.64 27.19 29.12
CA VAL A 173 31.19 27.59 27.81
C VAL A 173 32.39 26.71 27.43
N ALA A 174 33.33 26.51 28.36
CA ALA A 174 34.49 25.66 28.14
C ALA A 174 34.08 24.21 27.81
N GLU A 175 33.09 23.67 28.54
CA GLU A 175 32.58 22.33 28.31
C GLU A 175 31.85 22.21 26.96
N ALA A 176 31.04 23.20 26.59
CA ALA A 176 30.40 23.24 25.28
C ALA A 176 31.44 23.24 24.14
N LEU A 177 32.54 24.00 24.28
CA LEU A 177 33.62 24.05 23.28
C LEU A 177 34.38 22.72 23.21
N ARG A 178 34.67 22.09 24.36
CA ARG A 178 35.27 20.74 24.42
C ARG A 178 34.39 19.70 23.74
N ARG A 179 33.10 19.64 24.07
CA ARG A 179 32.13 18.68 23.50
C ARG A 179 31.87 18.90 22.02
N THR A 180 32.08 20.11 21.50
CA THR A 180 31.96 20.40 20.07
C THR A 180 32.93 19.54 19.25
N ALA A 181 34.17 19.39 19.72
CA ALA A 181 35.20 18.57 19.10
C ALA A 181 36.18 18.00 20.15
N PRO A 182 35.86 16.85 20.78
CA PRO A 182 36.62 16.32 21.92
C PRO A 182 38.11 16.08 21.60
N ASP A 183 38.39 15.41 20.49
CA ASP A 183 39.75 14.95 20.15
C ASP A 183 40.44 15.79 19.06
N ARG A 184 39.99 17.03 18.84
CA ARG A 184 40.51 17.88 17.74
C ARG A 184 40.72 19.34 18.16
N PRO A 185 41.84 19.66 18.86
CA PRO A 185 42.15 21.00 19.34
C PRO A 185 42.18 22.06 18.22
N HIS A 186 42.83 21.76 17.10
CA HIS A 186 42.86 22.63 15.91
C HIS A 186 41.47 22.92 15.33
N TYR A 187 40.51 22.00 15.49
CA TYR A 187 39.15 22.20 15.00
C TYR A 187 38.34 23.09 15.95
N ARG A 188 38.63 23.06 17.26
CA ARG A 188 38.11 24.03 18.24
C ARG A 188 38.63 25.43 17.93
N GLN A 189 39.93 25.57 17.65
CA GLN A 189 40.53 26.86 17.27
C GLN A 189 39.83 27.48 16.05
N ARG A 190 39.50 26.66 15.04
CA ARG A 190 38.76 27.14 13.85
C ARG A 190 37.33 27.57 14.14
N VAL A 191 36.68 26.96 15.13
CA VAL A 191 35.38 27.46 15.61
C VAL A 191 35.56 28.83 16.23
N VAL A 192 36.58 29.01 17.07
CA VAL A 192 36.91 30.30 17.71
C VAL A 192 37.19 31.38 16.68
N TRP A 193 38.06 31.13 15.69
CA TRP A 193 38.36 32.12 14.65
C TRP A 193 37.13 32.55 13.86
N ALA A 194 36.25 31.59 13.49
CA ALA A 194 35.02 31.91 12.78
C ALA A 194 34.05 32.74 13.65
N LEU A 195 34.06 32.55 14.97
CA LEU A 195 33.27 33.35 15.91
C LEU A 195 33.88 34.73 16.15
N GLU A 196 35.21 34.86 16.19
CA GLU A 196 35.89 36.16 16.24
C GLU A 196 35.61 37.00 14.99
N GLU A 197 35.64 36.37 13.80
CA GLU A 197 35.37 37.04 12.53
C GLU A 197 33.89 37.43 12.37
N ASN A 198 32.97 36.59 12.85
CA ASN A 198 31.55 36.91 12.86
C ASN A 198 30.86 36.42 14.16
N PRO A 199 30.81 37.26 15.20
CA PRO A 199 30.11 36.92 16.45
C PRO A 199 28.60 36.72 16.24
N ARG A 200 28.02 37.31 15.19
CA ARG A 200 26.58 37.19 14.87
C ARG A 200 26.15 35.77 14.50
N LEU A 201 27.10 34.86 14.27
CA LEU A 201 26.83 33.43 14.14
C LEU A 201 26.10 32.86 15.36
N LEU A 202 26.34 33.41 16.56
CA LEU A 202 25.70 32.99 17.81
C LEU A 202 24.32 33.63 18.03
N THR A 203 24.03 34.76 17.38
CA THR A 203 22.85 35.60 17.65
C THR A 203 21.84 35.63 16.48
N GLY A 204 21.95 34.70 15.53
CA GLY A 204 20.93 34.48 14.49
C GLY A 204 21.50 34.18 13.11
N GLU A 205 22.74 34.56 12.82
CA GLU A 205 23.40 34.30 11.52
C GLU A 205 24.06 32.91 11.44
N GLY A 206 23.78 32.00 12.37
CA GLY A 206 24.39 30.66 12.39
C GLY A 206 24.22 29.86 11.08
N TYR A 207 23.27 30.24 10.21
CA TYR A 207 23.16 29.67 8.86
C TYR A 207 24.35 30.02 7.94
N LEU A 208 25.16 31.03 8.24
CA LEU A 208 26.40 31.36 7.53
C LEU A 208 27.61 30.59 8.07
N ALA A 209 27.41 29.68 9.04
CA ALA A 209 28.50 28.96 9.68
C ALA A 209 29.39 28.20 8.66
N PRO A 210 30.68 28.57 8.53
CA PRO A 210 31.61 27.91 7.61
C PRO A 210 31.86 26.45 8.01
N HIS A 211 31.67 26.11 9.28
CA HIS A 211 31.91 24.77 9.82
C HIS A 211 30.68 24.23 10.56
N ARG A 212 30.36 22.95 10.32
CA ARG A 212 29.24 22.27 11.00
C ARG A 212 29.37 22.28 12.53
N ALA A 213 30.59 22.32 13.07
CA ALA A 213 30.82 22.37 14.50
C ALA A 213 30.21 23.59 15.19
N ILE A 214 30.13 24.74 14.51
CA ILE A 214 29.56 25.98 15.09
C ILE A 214 28.09 25.77 15.44
N LEU A 215 27.33 25.08 14.59
CA LEU A 215 25.93 24.75 14.86
C LEU A 215 25.77 23.80 16.05
N LYS A 216 26.69 22.85 16.21
CA LYS A 216 26.72 21.97 17.39
C LYS A 216 27.06 22.77 18.65
N PHE A 217 27.98 23.73 18.55
CA PHE A 217 28.34 24.61 19.65
C PHE A 217 27.17 25.50 20.09
N ILE A 218 26.44 26.09 19.14
CA ILE A 218 25.22 26.88 19.41
C ILE A 218 24.17 26.03 20.16
N GLU A 219 23.91 24.79 19.71
CA GLU A 219 22.98 23.90 20.40
C GLU A 219 23.44 23.59 21.83
N LEU A 220 24.74 23.32 22.04
CA LEU A 220 25.29 23.05 23.37
C LEU A 220 25.20 24.25 24.32
N LEU A 221 25.44 25.47 23.83
CA LEU A 221 25.28 26.70 24.61
C LEU A 221 23.81 26.98 24.94
N HIS A 222 22.91 26.69 23.99
CA HIS A 222 21.47 26.83 24.20
C HIS A 222 20.94 25.80 25.22
N GLU A 223 21.40 24.55 25.14
CA GLU A 223 21.11 23.50 26.13
C GLU A 223 21.64 23.88 27.53
N ALA A 224 22.78 24.58 27.60
CA ALA A 224 23.35 25.11 28.84
C ALA A 224 22.65 26.38 29.36
N GLY A 225 21.65 26.90 28.64
CA GLY A 225 20.85 28.06 29.08
C GLY A 225 21.56 29.41 28.95
N VAL A 226 22.62 29.52 28.13
CA VAL A 226 23.33 30.79 27.92
C VAL A 226 22.40 31.79 27.22
N ALA A 227 22.11 32.90 27.88
CA ALA A 227 21.20 33.94 27.38
C ALA A 227 21.72 34.57 26.07
N GLY A 228 20.82 35.05 25.20
CA GLY A 228 21.19 35.72 23.94
C GLY A 228 21.68 34.80 22.81
N ILE A 229 21.90 33.50 23.07
CA ILE A 229 22.24 32.52 22.03
C ILE A 229 20.98 32.09 21.27
N VAL A 230 20.99 32.31 19.95
CA VAL A 230 19.84 32.04 19.07
C VAL A 230 20.12 30.83 18.19
N ARG A 231 19.26 29.80 18.28
CA ARG A 231 19.29 28.67 17.35
C ARG A 231 18.94 29.16 15.95
N PRO A 232 19.81 28.94 14.93
CA PRO A 232 19.59 29.51 13.62
C PRO A 232 18.40 28.87 12.91
N ALA A 233 17.53 29.71 12.35
CA ALA A 233 16.49 29.26 11.46
C ALA A 233 17.06 28.91 10.08
N CYS A 234 16.40 28.01 9.37
CA CYS A 234 16.76 27.73 7.98
C CYS A 234 16.44 28.95 7.09
N PRO A 235 17.41 29.50 6.34
CA PRO A 235 17.22 30.75 5.60
C PRO A 235 16.22 30.63 4.44
N ARG A 236 15.83 29.40 4.07
CA ARG A 236 14.85 29.13 3.01
C ARG A 236 13.44 28.90 3.51
N CYS A 237 13.26 28.35 4.71
CA CYS A 237 11.92 28.00 5.23
C CYS A 237 11.59 28.60 6.58
N CYS A 238 12.50 29.40 7.15
CA CYS A 238 12.40 30.14 8.40
C CYS A 238 12.09 29.28 9.65
N ARG A 239 12.12 27.95 9.53
CA ARG A 239 11.94 27.05 10.68
C ARG A 239 13.25 26.87 11.43
N VAL A 240 13.17 26.91 12.77
CA VAL A 240 14.26 26.53 13.68
C VAL A 240 14.34 25.00 13.70
N VAL A 241 15.22 24.46 12.87
CA VAL A 241 15.48 23.03 12.70
C VAL A 241 16.95 22.82 12.40
N ARG A 242 17.44 21.58 12.51
CA ARG A 242 18.82 21.24 12.15
C ARG A 242 19.17 21.65 10.71
N ILE A 243 20.14 22.55 10.56
CA ILE A 243 20.63 23.07 9.28
C ILE A 243 22.08 22.66 9.01
N ASP A 244 22.35 21.42 8.61
CA ASP A 244 23.75 20.96 8.47
C ASP A 244 24.31 20.99 7.03
N LYS A 245 23.45 21.20 6.02
CA LYS A 245 23.82 20.99 4.60
C LYS A 245 24.22 22.30 3.92
N PRO A 246 25.38 22.37 3.26
CA PRO A 246 25.77 23.55 2.49
C PRO A 246 24.92 23.67 1.21
N LEU A 247 24.44 24.89 0.93
CA LEU A 247 23.77 25.31 -0.29
C LEU A 247 24.08 26.79 -0.50
N ASP A 248 24.73 27.13 -1.62
CA ASP A 248 25.06 28.52 -2.01
C ASP A 248 25.79 29.31 -0.89
N GLY A 249 26.76 28.68 -0.22
CA GLY A 249 27.49 29.29 0.90
C GLY A 249 26.74 29.31 2.25
N GLN A 250 25.47 28.90 2.27
CA GLN A 250 24.64 28.87 3.48
C GLN A 250 24.37 27.44 3.96
N ARG A 251 24.03 27.30 5.22
CA ARG A 251 23.59 26.06 5.86
C ARG A 251 22.07 25.99 5.84
N VAL A 252 21.52 24.94 5.24
CA VAL A 252 20.07 24.75 5.11
C VAL A 252 19.61 23.42 5.71
N CYS A 253 18.31 23.32 6.00
CA CYS A 253 17.72 22.09 6.52
C CYS A 253 17.64 20.99 5.46
N ARG A 254 17.53 19.72 5.90
CA ARG A 254 17.44 18.56 5.00
C ARG A 254 16.32 18.67 3.96
N ASN A 255 15.19 19.29 4.30
CA ASN A 255 14.08 19.45 3.38
C ASN A 255 14.36 20.51 2.30
N CYS A 256 15.00 21.62 2.66
CA CYS A 256 15.32 22.69 1.72
C CYS A 256 16.41 22.27 0.73
N ILE A 257 17.44 21.54 1.18
CA ILE A 257 18.42 20.95 0.24
C ILE A 257 17.80 19.88 -0.66
N ALA A 258 16.81 19.12 -0.17
CA ALA A 258 16.09 18.16 -1.00
C ALA A 258 15.30 18.90 -2.09
N LYS A 259 14.63 20.01 -1.72
CA LYS A 259 13.89 20.86 -2.64
C LYS A 259 14.77 21.50 -3.72
N SER A 260 16.01 21.87 -3.40
CA SER A 260 16.94 22.44 -4.38
C SER A 260 17.46 21.41 -5.39
N ARG A 261 17.25 20.11 -5.15
CA ARG A 261 17.65 18.99 -6.02
C ARG A 261 16.45 18.30 -6.67
N VAL A 262 15.31 18.98 -6.73
CA VAL A 262 14.09 18.42 -7.30
C VAL A 262 14.21 18.33 -8.81
N GLU A 263 14.01 17.12 -9.32
CA GLU A 263 13.89 16.85 -10.75
C GLU A 263 12.55 16.14 -11.01
N GLU A 264 12.12 16.10 -12.27
CA GLU A 264 10.90 15.41 -12.67
C GLU A 264 11.17 13.91 -12.87
N CYS A 265 10.45 13.07 -12.14
CA CYS A 265 10.60 11.61 -12.27
C CYS A 265 10.12 11.12 -13.64
N VAL A 266 11.00 10.45 -14.40
CA VAL A 266 10.67 9.94 -15.75
C VAL A 266 9.50 8.95 -15.76
N ARG A 267 9.21 8.27 -14.65
CA ARG A 267 8.13 7.27 -14.57
C ARG A 267 6.77 7.81 -14.16
N CYS A 268 6.72 8.81 -13.28
CA CYS A 268 5.46 9.26 -12.69
C CYS A 268 5.22 10.76 -12.77
N GLY A 269 6.13 11.53 -13.37
CA GLY A 269 6.05 13.00 -13.46
C GLY A 269 6.16 13.73 -12.11
N ALA A 270 6.29 13.01 -10.98
CA ALA A 270 6.37 13.66 -9.68
C ALA A 270 7.70 14.41 -9.54
N ARG A 271 7.62 15.70 -9.17
CA ARG A 271 8.77 16.57 -8.89
C ARG A 271 9.29 16.32 -7.48
N ARG A 272 10.41 15.58 -7.35
CA ARG A 272 11.05 15.21 -6.06
C ARG A 272 12.57 15.08 -6.23
N GLU A 273 13.32 15.06 -5.13
CA GLU A 273 14.74 14.69 -5.16
C GLU A 273 14.89 13.25 -5.72
N PRO A 274 15.68 13.03 -6.79
CA PRO A 274 15.90 11.71 -7.35
C PRO A 274 16.54 10.77 -6.33
N ALA A 275 16.03 9.54 -6.23
CA ALA A 275 16.67 8.48 -5.45
C ALA A 275 17.80 7.83 -6.24
N THR A 276 17.61 7.67 -7.54
CA THR A 276 18.59 7.11 -8.48
C THR A 276 18.31 7.65 -9.88
N ARG A 277 19.14 7.24 -10.83
CA ARG A 277 18.92 7.44 -12.26
C ARG A 277 18.72 6.08 -12.95
N ASP A 278 17.96 6.06 -14.04
CA ASP A 278 17.82 4.88 -14.91
C ASP A 278 19.09 4.68 -15.77
N ASP A 279 19.09 3.65 -16.61
CA ASP A 279 20.22 3.30 -17.47
C ASP A 279 20.56 4.39 -18.52
N GLN A 280 19.64 5.34 -18.76
CA GLN A 280 19.85 6.50 -19.63
C GLN A 280 20.21 7.77 -18.84
N GLY A 281 20.47 7.67 -17.53
CA GLY A 281 20.81 8.82 -16.69
C GLY A 281 19.60 9.66 -16.26
N ARG A 282 18.36 9.24 -16.54
CA ARG A 282 17.15 10.00 -16.23
C ARG A 282 16.71 9.76 -14.78
N PRO A 283 16.20 10.78 -14.08
CA PRO A 283 15.91 10.69 -12.64
C PRO A 283 14.69 9.81 -12.32
N LEU A 284 14.84 8.98 -11.28
CA LEU A 284 13.78 8.18 -10.69
C LEU A 284 13.52 8.59 -9.24
N CYS A 285 12.27 8.88 -8.89
CA CYS A 285 11.91 9.23 -7.52
C CYS A 285 11.96 8.01 -6.58
N PRO A 286 12.14 8.22 -5.25
CA PRO A 286 12.21 7.13 -4.28
C PRO A 286 11.02 6.17 -4.35
N ASN A 287 9.81 6.68 -4.57
CA ASN A 287 8.61 5.84 -4.65
C ASN A 287 8.64 4.94 -5.88
N CYS A 288 8.90 5.49 -7.07
CA CYS A 288 8.99 4.70 -8.31
C CYS A 288 10.13 3.69 -8.28
N LEU A 289 11.22 3.98 -7.55
CA LEU A 289 12.30 3.04 -7.33
C LEU A 289 11.84 1.86 -6.47
N ILE A 290 11.24 2.10 -5.30
CA ILE A 290 10.86 1.01 -4.38
C ILE A 290 9.63 0.22 -4.83
N THR A 291 8.78 0.78 -5.70
CA THR A 291 7.61 0.08 -6.26
C THR A 291 7.87 -0.55 -7.63
N ASP A 292 9.08 -0.41 -8.17
CA ASP A 292 9.49 -1.11 -9.39
C ASP A 292 9.29 -2.62 -9.17
N PRO A 293 8.59 -3.34 -10.07
CA PRO A 293 8.43 -4.80 -9.98
C PRO A 293 9.75 -5.54 -9.76
N ALA A 294 10.84 -5.07 -10.38
CA ALA A 294 12.16 -5.65 -10.22
C ALA A 294 12.78 -5.45 -8.82
N ASN A 295 12.23 -4.53 -8.02
CA ASN A 295 12.60 -4.28 -6.63
C ASN A 295 11.58 -4.85 -5.61
N THR A 296 10.53 -5.53 -6.07
CA THR A 296 9.59 -6.24 -5.20
C THR A 296 10.03 -7.68 -4.94
N GLU A 297 9.66 -8.21 -3.77
CA GLU A 297 9.98 -9.57 -3.34
C GLU A 297 8.73 -10.25 -2.78
N VAL A 298 8.73 -11.58 -2.80
CA VAL A 298 7.65 -12.41 -2.23
C VAL A 298 7.68 -12.27 -0.71
N CYS A 299 6.61 -11.73 -0.14
CA CYS A 299 6.51 -11.60 1.30
C CYS A 299 6.31 -12.97 1.96
N ILE A 300 7.13 -13.32 2.95
CA ILE A 300 7.06 -14.63 3.63
C ILE A 300 5.73 -14.86 4.38
N SER A 301 5.01 -13.80 4.75
CA SER A 301 3.75 -13.89 5.49
C SER A 301 2.52 -13.95 4.59
N CYS A 302 2.48 -13.21 3.48
CA CYS A 302 1.29 -13.17 2.61
C CYS A 302 1.50 -13.81 1.23
N GLY A 303 2.71 -14.25 0.87
CA GLY A 303 3.04 -14.83 -0.44
C GLY A 303 3.01 -13.83 -1.61
N GLU A 304 2.58 -12.59 -1.38
CA GLU A 304 2.46 -11.58 -2.44
C GLU A 304 3.80 -10.91 -2.75
N ARG A 305 4.08 -10.67 -4.05
CA ARG A 305 5.19 -9.81 -4.46
C ARG A 305 4.90 -8.36 -4.13
N ARG A 306 5.63 -7.80 -3.17
CA ARG A 306 5.46 -6.43 -2.68
C ARG A 306 6.79 -5.77 -2.39
N ARG A 307 6.78 -4.44 -2.17
CA ARG A 307 7.96 -3.76 -1.63
C ARG A 307 8.30 -4.35 -0.25
N VAL A 308 9.58 -4.54 0.00
CA VAL A 308 10.07 -5.01 1.31
C VAL A 308 10.08 -3.84 2.28
N GLN A 309 9.50 -4.04 3.46
CA GLN A 309 9.54 -3.10 4.57
C GLN A 309 10.61 -3.48 5.57
N ASN A 310 10.58 -4.74 6.04
CA ASN A 310 11.55 -5.31 6.97
C ASN A 310 12.09 -6.63 6.40
N ARG A 311 13.34 -6.98 6.72
CA ARG A 311 13.90 -8.33 6.50
C ARG A 311 14.04 -9.02 7.85
N THR A 312 13.52 -10.23 7.97
CA THR A 312 13.76 -11.14 9.10
C THR A 312 14.77 -12.21 8.69
N ALA A 313 15.20 -13.05 9.63
CA ALA A 313 16.04 -14.21 9.32
C ALA A 313 15.37 -15.14 8.28
N ASP A 314 14.05 -15.30 8.36
CA ASP A 314 13.27 -16.16 7.47
C ASP A 314 12.94 -15.53 6.11
N GLY A 315 13.14 -14.21 5.95
CA GLY A 315 12.96 -13.50 4.66
C GLY A 315 12.25 -12.15 4.73
N PRO A 316 11.81 -11.60 3.58
CA PRO A 316 11.26 -10.26 3.51
C PRO A 316 9.78 -10.18 3.95
N LEU A 317 9.45 -9.14 4.73
CA LEU A 317 8.09 -8.78 5.11
C LEU A 317 7.64 -7.49 4.42
N CYS A 318 6.42 -7.50 3.86
CA CYS A 318 5.81 -6.32 3.27
C CYS A 318 5.26 -5.37 4.35
N PRO A 319 4.98 -4.10 4.04
CA PRO A 319 4.46 -3.13 5.01
C PRO A 319 3.15 -3.54 5.70
N ASN A 320 2.36 -4.41 5.08
CA ASN A 320 1.08 -4.87 5.65
C ASN A 320 1.26 -6.08 6.58
N CYS A 321 2.31 -6.86 6.38
CA CYS A 321 2.61 -8.07 7.15
C CYS A 321 3.68 -7.83 8.21
N CYS A 322 4.32 -6.66 8.19
CA CYS A 322 5.27 -6.27 9.20
C CYS A 322 4.52 -6.10 10.54
N PRO A 323 4.85 -6.91 11.56
CA PRO A 323 4.16 -6.82 12.85
C PRO A 323 4.44 -5.46 13.48
N LEU A 324 3.39 -4.83 14.00
CA LEU A 324 3.55 -3.65 14.84
C LEU A 324 4.12 -4.09 16.19
N PRO A 325 4.96 -3.26 16.84
CA PRO A 325 5.42 -3.55 18.19
C PRO A 325 4.23 -3.68 19.14
N VAL A 326 4.28 -4.69 20.02
CA VAL A 326 3.29 -4.90 21.08
C VAL A 326 3.61 -3.95 22.21
N LEU A 327 2.66 -3.06 22.53
CA LEU A 327 2.84 -2.00 23.51
C LEU A 327 1.59 -1.89 24.40
N VAL A 328 1.75 -1.42 25.63
CA VAL A 328 0.62 -1.08 26.51
C VAL A 328 0.01 0.24 26.04
N CYS A 329 -1.24 0.22 25.57
CA CYS A 329 -1.89 1.42 25.06
C CYS A 329 -2.18 2.41 26.19
N ALA A 330 -1.68 3.64 26.05
CA ALA A 330 -1.89 4.71 27.03
C ALA A 330 -3.35 5.21 27.14
N ILE A 331 -4.25 4.80 26.25
CA ILE A 331 -5.67 5.21 26.26
C ILE A 331 -6.55 4.12 26.86
N CYS A 332 -6.43 2.87 26.40
CA CYS A 332 -7.30 1.78 26.85
C CYS A 332 -6.64 0.77 27.80
N GLY A 333 -5.36 0.97 28.15
CA GLY A 333 -4.61 0.06 29.03
C GLY A 333 -4.26 -1.31 28.43
N ARG A 334 -4.83 -1.69 27.28
CA ARG A 334 -4.59 -3.01 26.68
C ARG A 334 -3.19 -3.14 26.08
N THR A 335 -2.57 -4.30 26.31
CA THR A 335 -1.35 -4.75 25.62
C THR A 335 -1.72 -5.22 24.23
N ALA A 336 -1.37 -4.44 23.21
CA ALA A 336 -1.77 -4.73 21.82
C ALA A 336 -0.75 -4.17 20.81
N PRO A 337 -0.74 -4.66 19.57
CA PRO A 337 0.07 -4.07 18.51
C PRO A 337 -0.29 -2.59 18.28
N GLY A 338 0.70 -1.71 18.34
CA GLY A 338 0.49 -0.27 18.37
C GLY A 338 1.65 0.55 17.81
N THR A 339 1.47 1.87 17.79
CA THR A 339 2.52 2.83 17.41
C THR A 339 2.59 3.96 18.41
N LEU A 340 3.74 4.61 18.50
CA LEU A 340 3.88 5.81 19.31
C LEU A 340 3.14 6.98 18.65
N SER A 341 2.31 7.65 19.42
CA SER A 341 1.63 8.87 19.01
C SER A 341 2.67 9.96 18.73
N LYS A 342 2.66 10.54 17.52
CA LYS A 342 3.52 11.69 17.20
C LYS A 342 3.20 12.96 18.01
N LEU A 343 2.04 13.00 18.67
CA LEU A 343 1.59 14.14 19.46
C LEU A 343 2.03 14.02 20.92
N THR A 344 1.82 12.84 21.52
CA THR A 344 2.08 12.61 22.96
C THR A 344 3.34 11.82 23.23
N GLY A 345 3.95 11.19 22.22
CA GLY A 345 5.04 10.22 22.39
C GLY A 345 4.60 8.88 22.99
N LEU A 346 3.36 8.76 23.48
CA LEU A 346 2.87 7.58 24.17
C LEU A 346 2.36 6.48 23.22
N PRO A 347 2.43 5.19 23.61
CA PRO A 347 1.90 4.10 22.80
C PRO A 347 0.38 4.17 22.62
N ARG A 348 -0.06 3.93 21.38
CA ARG A 348 -1.48 3.87 21.02
C ARG A 348 -1.76 2.66 20.14
N CYS A 349 -2.69 1.81 20.58
CA CYS A 349 -3.14 0.66 19.80
C CYS A 349 -3.96 1.11 18.59
N ARG A 350 -4.11 0.21 17.60
CA ARG A 350 -4.88 0.50 16.39
C ARG A 350 -6.35 0.83 16.66
N GLY A 351 -6.99 0.16 17.63
CA GLY A 351 -8.37 0.43 18.02
C GLY A 351 -8.56 1.87 18.50
N CYS A 352 -7.76 2.31 19.48
CA CYS A 352 -7.80 3.70 19.97
C CYS A 352 -7.36 4.72 18.93
N PHE A 353 -6.47 4.37 18.00
CA PHE A 353 -6.11 5.24 16.87
C PHE A 353 -7.29 5.52 15.94
N GLN A 354 -8.16 4.53 15.73
CA GLN A 354 -9.32 4.64 14.83
C GLN A 354 -10.59 5.13 15.52
N ARG A 355 -10.63 5.10 16.86
CA ARG A 355 -11.78 5.50 17.67
C ARG A 355 -12.01 7.01 17.60
N GLN A 356 -13.26 7.40 17.36
CA GLN A 356 -13.77 8.74 17.60
C GLN A 356 -14.63 8.73 18.86
N ALA A 357 -14.55 9.79 19.65
CA ALA A 357 -15.43 10.01 20.79
C ALA A 357 -15.62 11.52 21.03
N HIS A 358 -16.66 11.87 21.77
CA HIS A 358 -16.85 13.24 22.26
C HIS A 358 -15.70 13.56 23.21
N CYS A 359 -14.95 14.61 22.89
CA CYS A 359 -13.86 15.03 23.74
C CYS A 359 -14.39 15.50 25.08
N THR A 360 -13.85 15.01 26.20
CA THR A 360 -14.27 15.43 27.54
C THR A 360 -14.03 16.92 27.82
N ILE A 361 -13.11 17.55 27.08
CA ILE A 361 -12.76 18.97 27.26
C ILE A 361 -13.63 19.88 26.40
N CYS A 362 -13.74 19.62 25.09
CA CYS A 362 -14.45 20.52 24.16
C CYS A 362 -15.79 19.99 23.67
N GLY A 363 -16.22 18.81 24.09
CA GLY A 363 -17.45 18.14 23.66
C GLY A 363 -17.45 17.65 22.21
N GLY A 364 -16.48 18.05 21.37
CA GLY A 364 -16.49 17.72 19.94
C GLY A 364 -16.20 16.24 19.65
N LEU A 365 -16.97 15.63 18.76
CA LEU A 365 -16.73 14.27 18.25
C LEU A 365 -15.50 14.23 17.34
N ARG A 366 -14.38 13.74 17.85
CA ARG A 366 -13.07 13.75 17.16
C ARG A 366 -12.28 12.47 17.42
N GLY A 367 -11.23 12.25 16.64
CA GLY A 367 -10.27 11.17 16.91
C GLY A 367 -9.56 11.38 18.25
N ILE A 368 -9.34 10.29 19.00
CA ILE A 368 -8.77 10.35 20.35
C ILE A 368 -7.24 10.32 20.27
N HIS A 369 -6.59 11.27 20.93
CA HIS A 369 -5.12 11.41 20.95
C HIS A 369 -4.50 11.25 22.35
N SER A 370 -5.25 11.52 23.41
CA SER A 370 -4.85 11.30 24.82
C SER A 370 -6.09 11.05 25.69
N GLY A 371 -5.89 11.00 27.01
CA GLY A 371 -6.95 10.66 27.97
C GLY A 371 -7.12 9.15 28.11
N THR A 372 -8.25 8.74 28.68
CA THR A 372 -8.61 7.33 28.86
C THR A 372 -9.72 6.91 27.89
N ALA A 373 -10.07 5.63 27.89
CA ALA A 373 -11.21 5.12 27.10
C ALA A 373 -12.55 5.78 27.48
N ASP A 374 -12.69 6.22 28.74
CA ASP A 374 -13.91 6.81 29.31
C ASP A 374 -13.85 8.35 29.36
N ALA A 375 -12.64 8.92 29.45
CA ALA A 375 -12.39 10.35 29.34
C ALA A 375 -11.49 10.68 28.13
N PRO A 376 -11.99 10.49 26.89
CA PRO A 376 -11.19 10.67 25.69
C PRO A 376 -10.91 12.15 25.37
N ILE A 377 -9.69 12.45 24.96
CA ILE A 377 -9.26 13.81 24.62
C ILE A 377 -8.82 13.88 23.15
N CYS A 378 -9.32 14.88 22.44
CA CYS A 378 -8.98 15.13 21.04
C CYS A 378 -7.62 15.84 20.90
N GLY A 379 -6.98 15.71 19.73
CA GLY A 379 -5.65 16.30 19.48
C GLY A 379 -5.50 17.79 19.86
N PRO A 380 -6.43 18.68 19.47
CA PRO A 380 -6.41 20.09 19.88
C PRO A 380 -6.42 20.31 21.40
N CYS A 381 -7.16 19.49 22.14
CA CYS A 381 -7.24 19.59 23.60
C CYS A 381 -6.06 18.88 24.30
N THR A 382 -5.43 17.91 23.65
CA THR A 382 -4.21 17.24 24.13
C THR A 382 -3.00 18.17 24.09
N THR A 383 -2.88 18.97 23.04
CA THR A 383 -1.77 19.92 22.88
C THR A 383 -2.36 21.19 22.28
N PRO A 384 -2.82 22.13 23.11
CA PRO A 384 -3.39 23.41 22.68
C PRO A 384 -2.28 24.35 22.22
N ASP A 385 -1.57 23.94 21.17
CA ASP A 385 -0.59 24.76 20.47
C ASP A 385 -1.31 25.50 19.32
N ALA A 386 -1.41 26.82 19.42
CA ALA A 386 -2.07 27.68 18.44
C ALA A 386 -1.36 27.69 17.08
N GLU A 387 -0.07 27.36 16.99
CA GLU A 387 0.62 27.21 15.72
C GLU A 387 0.27 25.89 15.02
N LEU A 388 0.02 24.85 15.82
CA LEU A 388 -0.37 23.50 15.37
C LEU A 388 -1.86 23.40 15.05
N TRP A 389 -2.72 24.07 15.82
CA TRP A 389 -4.18 24.04 15.72
C TRP A 389 -4.73 25.46 15.55
N ARG A 390 -5.03 25.84 14.30
CA ARG A 390 -5.48 27.19 13.97
C ARG A 390 -7.00 27.19 13.74
N PRO A 391 -7.73 28.22 14.19
CA PRO A 391 -9.13 28.37 13.84
C PRO A 391 -9.25 28.59 12.33
N CYS A 392 -10.17 27.88 11.70
CA CYS A 392 -10.50 28.13 10.31
C CYS A 392 -11.07 29.55 10.15
N PRO A 393 -10.56 30.39 9.25
CA PRO A 393 -11.10 31.74 9.03
C PRO A 393 -12.55 31.74 8.53
N THR A 394 -13.03 30.62 7.98
CA THR A 394 -14.39 30.49 7.43
C THR A 394 -15.39 29.91 8.43
N CYS A 395 -15.00 28.90 9.24
CA CYS A 395 -15.93 28.20 10.13
C CYS A 395 -15.55 28.24 11.61
N GLY A 396 -14.47 28.92 11.98
CA GLY A 396 -13.99 29.04 13.36
C GLY A 396 -13.43 27.77 14.00
N GLN A 397 -13.62 26.59 13.39
CA GLN A 397 -13.17 25.32 13.96
C GLN A 397 -11.63 25.21 13.99
N ALA A 398 -11.07 24.85 15.15
CA ALA A 398 -9.64 24.59 15.32
C ALA A 398 -9.23 23.29 14.60
N GLU A 399 -8.38 23.41 13.59
CA GLU A 399 -7.93 22.32 12.70
C GLU A 399 -6.40 22.36 12.52
N ARG A 400 -5.81 21.24 12.10
CA ARG A 400 -4.36 21.19 11.83
C ARG A 400 -4.06 21.77 10.46
N LEU A 401 -3.98 23.10 10.38
CA LEU A 401 -3.74 23.83 9.15
C LEU A 401 -2.22 23.99 8.89
N HIS A 402 -1.77 23.62 7.69
CA HIS A 402 -0.36 23.78 7.30
C HIS A 402 -0.01 25.22 6.87
N ALA A 403 -1.02 26.05 6.58
CA ALA A 403 -0.90 27.45 6.18
C ALA A 403 -2.17 28.22 6.60
N PRO A 404 -2.14 29.57 6.68
CA PRO A 404 -3.34 30.39 6.88
C PRO A 404 -4.30 30.17 5.70
N GLY A 405 -5.49 29.62 5.96
CA GLY A 405 -6.48 29.33 4.91
C GLY A 405 -7.68 28.55 5.43
N PRO A 406 -8.75 28.40 4.61
CA PRO A 406 -9.91 27.60 4.97
C PRO A 406 -9.51 26.15 5.30
N CYS A 407 -10.21 25.53 6.26
CA CYS A 407 -9.96 24.15 6.62
C CYS A 407 -10.40 23.21 5.48
N PRO A 408 -9.93 21.95 5.45
CA PRO A 408 -10.26 21.01 4.38
C PRO A 408 -11.77 20.85 4.13
N ARG A 409 -12.61 21.01 5.16
CA ARG A 409 -14.08 20.98 5.03
C ARG A 409 -14.63 22.22 4.32
N CYS A 410 -14.16 23.41 4.68
CA CYS A 410 -14.57 24.66 4.03
C CYS A 410 -14.09 24.72 2.58
N THR A 411 -12.84 24.31 2.31
CA THR A 411 -12.31 24.18 0.95
C THR A 411 -13.13 23.18 0.13
N LEU A 412 -13.57 22.07 0.74
CA LEU A 412 -14.45 21.10 0.07
C LEU A 412 -15.80 21.71 -0.28
N LYS A 413 -16.47 22.39 0.66
CA LYS A 413 -17.76 23.04 0.41
C LYS A 413 -17.67 24.07 -0.71
N GLN A 414 -16.63 24.89 -0.71
CA GLN A 414 -16.38 25.87 -1.78
C GLN A 414 -16.17 25.16 -3.13
N ARG A 415 -15.29 24.16 -3.18
CA ARG A 415 -15.04 23.41 -4.42
C ARG A 415 -16.28 22.69 -4.95
N LEU A 416 -17.14 22.18 -4.07
CA LEU A 416 -18.42 21.59 -4.46
C LEU A 416 -19.37 22.63 -5.06
N HIS A 417 -19.43 23.81 -4.46
CA HIS A 417 -20.22 24.92 -5.00
C HIS A 417 -19.72 25.31 -6.40
N ASP A 418 -18.41 25.51 -6.57
CA ASP A 418 -17.79 25.86 -7.86
C ASP A 418 -18.08 24.83 -8.97
N LEU A 419 -18.27 23.56 -8.60
CA LEU A 419 -18.52 22.47 -9.56
C LEU A 419 -20.00 22.22 -9.81
N LEU A 420 -20.89 22.52 -8.87
CA LEU A 420 -22.31 22.15 -8.96
C LEU A 420 -23.23 23.33 -9.20
N ALA A 421 -22.74 24.57 -9.03
CA ALA A 421 -23.49 25.77 -9.37
C ALA A 421 -23.73 25.85 -10.88
N ASP A 422 -24.92 26.30 -11.25
CA ASP A 422 -25.28 26.65 -12.63
C ASP A 422 -24.77 28.06 -13.00
N ASP A 423 -25.14 28.53 -14.19
CA ASP A 423 -24.73 29.86 -14.69
C ASP A 423 -25.31 31.03 -13.85
N THR A 424 -26.28 30.76 -12.96
CA THR A 424 -26.84 31.74 -12.00
C THR A 424 -26.09 31.76 -10.68
N GLY A 425 -25.10 30.87 -10.49
CA GLY A 425 -24.35 30.73 -9.26
C GLY A 425 -25.10 29.94 -8.18
N SER A 426 -26.25 29.33 -8.50
CA SER A 426 -27.04 28.51 -7.57
C SER A 426 -26.90 27.02 -7.88
N ILE A 427 -26.96 26.16 -6.85
CA ILE A 427 -26.93 24.70 -7.08
C ILE A 427 -28.34 24.24 -7.48
N PRO A 428 -28.50 23.55 -8.62
CA PRO A 428 -29.80 23.02 -9.02
C PRO A 428 -30.40 22.10 -7.96
N SER A 429 -31.71 22.20 -7.70
CA SER A 429 -32.40 21.42 -6.65
C SER A 429 -32.22 19.90 -6.79
N LYS A 430 -32.10 19.40 -8.02
CA LYS A 430 -31.82 17.98 -8.32
C LYS A 430 -30.43 17.52 -7.88
N LEU A 431 -29.47 18.42 -7.70
CA LEU A 431 -28.10 18.14 -7.26
C LEU A 431 -27.85 18.51 -5.78
N GLN A 432 -28.81 19.17 -5.13
CA GLN A 432 -28.71 19.53 -3.71
C GLN A 432 -28.42 18.31 -2.79
N PRO A 433 -29.07 17.14 -2.96
CA PRO A 433 -28.77 15.97 -2.14
C PRO A 433 -27.31 15.47 -2.30
N LEU A 434 -26.72 15.65 -3.49
CA LEU A 434 -25.31 15.34 -3.73
C LEU A 434 -24.39 16.30 -3.00
N TYR A 435 -24.69 17.61 -3.06
CA TYR A 435 -23.94 18.62 -2.32
C TYR A 435 -23.95 18.31 -0.82
N ASP A 436 -25.13 18.09 -0.23
CA ASP A 436 -25.29 17.84 1.20
C ASP A 436 -24.57 16.57 1.65
N ALA A 437 -24.67 15.50 0.86
CA ALA A 437 -24.01 14.23 1.15
C ALA A 437 -22.48 14.33 1.10
N LEU A 438 -21.93 15.14 0.18
CA LEU A 438 -20.47 15.35 0.08
C LEU A 438 -19.98 16.38 1.11
N ALA A 439 -20.74 17.44 1.38
CA ALA A 439 -20.38 18.49 2.33
C ALA A 439 -20.38 18.00 3.79
N SER A 440 -21.20 16.99 4.10
CA SER A 440 -21.28 16.36 5.40
C SER A 440 -20.21 15.27 5.64
N THR A 441 -19.43 14.89 4.62
CA THR A 441 -18.45 13.79 4.74
C THR A 441 -17.37 14.08 5.78
N GLU A 442 -17.08 13.09 6.64
CA GLU A 442 -15.97 13.17 7.59
C GLU A 442 -14.59 13.09 6.90
N ARG A 443 -14.56 12.61 5.64
CA ARG A 443 -13.32 12.37 4.88
C ARG A 443 -13.06 13.45 3.84
N ALA A 444 -13.05 14.72 4.27
CA ALA A 444 -12.93 15.86 3.37
C ALA A 444 -11.72 15.78 2.42
N ARG A 445 -10.56 15.29 2.90
CA ARG A 445 -9.37 15.11 2.06
C ARG A 445 -9.54 14.05 0.97
N THR A 446 -10.24 12.95 1.26
CA THR A 446 -10.54 11.89 0.28
C THR A 446 -11.52 12.40 -0.77
N ALA A 447 -12.56 13.14 -0.35
CA ALA A 447 -13.49 13.78 -1.26
C ALA A 447 -12.79 14.80 -2.15
N MET A 448 -11.94 15.67 -1.59
CA MET A 448 -11.14 16.63 -2.37
C MET A 448 -10.22 15.94 -3.38
N SER A 449 -9.51 14.87 -2.97
CA SER A 449 -8.66 14.10 -3.89
C SER A 449 -9.45 13.40 -5.01
N TRP A 450 -10.73 13.11 -4.79
CA TRP A 450 -11.60 12.57 -5.82
C TRP A 450 -12.09 13.66 -6.78
N LEU A 451 -12.53 14.81 -6.25
CA LEU A 451 -12.96 15.98 -7.03
C LEU A 451 -11.83 16.61 -7.84
N SER A 452 -10.57 16.44 -7.42
CA SER A 452 -9.40 16.95 -8.15
C SER A 452 -9.06 16.13 -9.41
N LYS A 453 -9.75 15.00 -9.66
CA LYS A 453 -9.56 14.22 -10.89
C LYS A 453 -10.28 14.93 -12.03
N GLY A 454 -9.56 15.25 -13.12
CA GLY A 454 -10.08 16.04 -14.23
C GLY A 454 -11.46 15.59 -14.74
N ILE A 455 -11.62 14.30 -15.04
CA ILE A 455 -12.91 13.76 -15.52
C ILE A 455 -14.04 13.88 -14.49
N VAL A 456 -13.75 13.81 -13.19
CA VAL A 456 -14.76 13.99 -12.14
C VAL A 456 -15.24 15.43 -12.10
N SER A 457 -14.31 16.39 -12.10
CA SER A 457 -14.65 17.81 -12.13
C SER A 457 -15.42 18.20 -13.39
N THR A 458 -15.01 17.72 -14.55
CA THR A 458 -15.70 18.03 -15.82
C THR A 458 -17.12 17.48 -15.81
N VAL A 459 -17.31 16.21 -15.44
CA VAL A 459 -18.65 15.60 -15.43
C VAL A 459 -19.56 16.28 -14.40
N LEU A 460 -19.09 16.60 -13.20
CA LEU A 460 -19.90 17.29 -12.21
C LEU A 460 -20.25 18.72 -12.63
N SER A 461 -19.31 19.44 -13.26
CA SER A 461 -19.56 20.77 -13.82
C SER A 461 -20.57 20.75 -14.97
N ASP A 462 -20.47 19.78 -15.88
CA ASP A 462 -21.44 19.64 -16.97
C ASP A 462 -22.84 19.28 -16.47
N LEU A 463 -22.93 18.51 -15.37
CA LEU A 463 -24.21 18.23 -14.71
C LEU A 463 -24.76 19.48 -14.00
N GLY A 464 -23.90 20.25 -13.33
CA GLY A 464 -24.25 21.49 -12.63
C GLY A 464 -24.78 22.58 -13.57
N SER A 465 -24.09 22.81 -14.68
CA SER A 465 -24.49 23.80 -15.70
C SER A 465 -25.58 23.31 -16.66
N GLY A 466 -26.05 22.06 -16.52
CA GLY A 466 -27.06 21.48 -17.40
C GLY A 466 -26.58 21.10 -18.80
N ARG A 467 -25.30 21.28 -19.13
CA ARG A 467 -24.70 20.80 -20.41
C ARG A 467 -24.85 19.30 -20.61
N ARG A 468 -24.91 18.53 -19.52
CA ARG A 468 -25.17 17.09 -19.51
C ARG A 468 -26.43 16.79 -18.70
N PRO A 469 -27.40 16.03 -19.23
CA PRO A 469 -28.58 15.66 -18.46
C PRO A 469 -28.22 14.65 -17.36
N LEU A 470 -28.82 14.81 -16.18
CA LEU A 470 -28.66 13.90 -15.04
C LEU A 470 -29.41 12.57 -15.27
N THR A 471 -28.84 11.72 -16.13
CA THR A 471 -29.39 10.41 -16.49
C THR A 471 -28.31 9.36 -16.60
N HIS A 472 -28.69 8.09 -16.46
CA HIS A 472 -27.78 6.98 -16.66
C HIS A 472 -27.22 6.91 -18.09
N GLN A 473 -28.07 7.21 -19.08
CA GLN A 473 -27.70 7.20 -20.51
C GLN A 473 -26.63 8.26 -20.82
N ALA A 474 -26.77 9.47 -20.31
CA ALA A 474 -25.78 10.52 -20.51
C ALA A 474 -24.41 10.19 -19.88
N LEU A 475 -24.38 9.37 -18.83
CA LEU A 475 -23.13 8.84 -18.26
C LEU A 475 -22.59 7.63 -19.02
N ASP A 476 -23.41 6.94 -19.81
CA ASP A 476 -23.00 5.80 -20.64
C ASP A 476 -22.28 6.24 -21.92
N GLU A 477 -22.51 7.48 -22.37
CA GLU A 477 -21.83 8.13 -23.51
C GLU A 477 -20.38 8.53 -23.20
N LEU A 478 -20.00 8.56 -21.91
CA LEU A 478 -18.63 8.83 -21.49
C LEU A 478 -17.74 7.60 -21.71
N PRO A 479 -16.42 7.77 -21.93
CA PRO A 479 -15.50 6.65 -22.05
C PRO A 479 -15.61 5.68 -20.87
N GLU A 480 -15.73 4.39 -21.17
CA GLU A 480 -15.84 3.37 -20.14
C GLU A 480 -14.61 3.39 -19.22
N GLY A 481 -14.86 3.35 -17.91
CA GLY A 481 -13.77 3.33 -16.95
C GLY A 481 -14.24 3.37 -15.51
N LYS A 482 -13.35 2.90 -14.62
CA LYS A 482 -13.59 2.82 -13.17
C LYS A 482 -13.99 4.18 -12.56
N VAL A 483 -13.57 5.29 -13.17
CA VAL A 483 -13.89 6.64 -12.66
C VAL A 483 -15.35 6.99 -12.92
N VAL A 484 -15.87 6.77 -14.13
CA VAL A 484 -17.28 7.02 -14.47
C VAL A 484 -18.20 6.09 -13.69
N GLU A 485 -17.82 4.81 -13.54
CA GLU A 485 -18.53 3.87 -12.66
C GLU A 485 -18.62 4.38 -11.21
N HIS A 486 -17.54 4.99 -10.70
CA HIS A 486 -17.51 5.55 -9.37
C HIS A 486 -18.39 6.81 -9.26
N ILE A 487 -18.35 7.72 -10.25
CA ILE A 487 -19.23 8.90 -10.31
C ILE A 487 -20.69 8.45 -10.25
N ARG A 488 -21.09 7.49 -11.11
CA ARG A 488 -22.45 6.94 -11.10
C ARG A 488 -22.84 6.36 -9.74
N SER A 489 -21.93 5.62 -9.11
CA SER A 489 -22.16 5.06 -7.76
C SER A 489 -22.35 6.16 -6.70
N VAL A 490 -21.59 7.26 -6.77
CA VAL A 490 -21.78 8.43 -5.90
C VAL A 490 -23.15 9.06 -6.11
N LEU A 491 -23.55 9.29 -7.37
CA LEU A 491 -24.84 9.89 -7.72
C LEU A 491 -26.03 9.03 -7.26
N VAL A 492 -25.95 7.71 -7.43
CA VAL A 492 -26.97 6.78 -6.94
C VAL A 492 -27.02 6.77 -5.41
N ALA A 493 -25.87 6.75 -4.74
CA ALA A 493 -25.80 6.74 -3.28
C ALA A 493 -26.25 8.06 -2.64
N ALA A 494 -26.08 9.18 -3.33
CA ALA A 494 -26.60 10.48 -2.93
C ALA A 494 -28.10 10.64 -3.21
N GLY A 495 -28.74 9.69 -3.89
CA GLY A 495 -30.18 9.71 -4.21
C GLY A 495 -30.54 10.59 -5.40
N VAL A 496 -29.57 11.17 -6.10
CA VAL A 496 -29.80 12.04 -7.28
C VAL A 496 -29.99 11.25 -8.58
N LEU A 497 -29.62 9.96 -8.59
CA LEU A 497 -29.83 9.05 -9.71
C LEU A 497 -30.50 7.75 -9.22
N PRO A 498 -31.50 7.19 -9.91
CA PRO A 498 -32.16 5.96 -9.47
C PRO A 498 -31.21 4.77 -9.51
N LYS A 499 -31.45 3.76 -8.66
CA LYS A 499 -30.68 2.50 -8.71
C LYS A 499 -30.88 1.80 -10.06
N ARG A 500 -29.80 1.29 -10.64
CA ARG A 500 -29.78 0.54 -11.91
C ARG A 500 -28.85 -0.67 -11.77
N ASP A 501 -29.27 -1.81 -12.34
CA ASP A 501 -28.42 -3.00 -12.40
C ASP A 501 -27.31 -2.83 -13.44
N GLU A 502 -26.20 -2.22 -13.01
CA GLU A 502 -25.04 -1.98 -13.86
C GLU A 502 -24.44 -3.27 -14.44
N GLN A 503 -24.56 -4.40 -13.74
CA GLN A 503 -24.02 -5.67 -14.22
C GLN A 503 -24.88 -6.21 -15.36
N MET A 504 -26.21 -6.09 -15.25
CA MET A 504 -27.12 -6.44 -16.35
C MET A 504 -26.90 -5.56 -17.58
N ILE A 505 -26.79 -4.24 -17.40
CA ILE A 505 -26.53 -3.31 -18.52
C ILE A 505 -25.22 -3.66 -19.25
N ARG A 506 -24.15 -3.98 -18.51
CA ARG A 506 -22.87 -4.44 -19.09
C ARG A 506 -22.99 -5.77 -19.82
N LEU A 507 -23.86 -6.66 -19.37
CA LEU A 507 -24.12 -7.92 -20.06
C LEU A 507 -24.88 -7.68 -21.35
N GLU A 508 -25.93 -6.85 -21.32
CA GLU A 508 -26.74 -6.51 -22.49
C GLU A 508 -25.92 -5.80 -23.57
N ARG A 509 -25.08 -4.84 -23.20
CA ARG A 509 -24.14 -4.20 -24.12
C ARG A 509 -23.19 -5.21 -24.74
N HIS A 510 -22.56 -6.04 -23.90
CA HIS A 510 -21.65 -7.07 -24.39
C HIS A 510 -22.33 -8.08 -25.33
N VAL A 511 -23.57 -8.49 -25.02
CA VAL A 511 -24.37 -9.35 -25.88
C VAL A 511 -24.63 -8.67 -27.23
N LYS A 512 -25.03 -7.39 -27.22
CA LYS A 512 -25.27 -6.63 -28.44
C LYS A 512 -24.01 -6.55 -29.31
N ASP A 513 -22.89 -6.19 -28.72
CA ASP A 513 -21.62 -6.03 -29.44
C ASP A 513 -21.14 -7.37 -30.01
N LEU A 514 -21.13 -8.42 -29.19
CA LEU A 514 -20.69 -9.77 -29.58
C LEU A 514 -21.59 -10.39 -30.67
N VAL A 515 -22.90 -10.20 -30.57
CA VAL A 515 -23.84 -10.62 -31.63
C VAL A 515 -23.64 -9.79 -32.90
N THR A 516 -23.29 -8.51 -32.80
CA THR A 516 -23.08 -7.68 -33.99
C THR A 516 -21.75 -7.98 -34.68
N SER A 517 -20.72 -8.35 -33.92
CA SER A 517 -19.36 -8.59 -34.42
C SER A 517 -19.16 -9.97 -35.06
N HIS A 518 -20.08 -10.93 -34.89
CA HIS A 518 -19.94 -12.23 -35.52
C HIS A 518 -20.12 -12.13 -37.04
N THR A 519 -19.20 -12.78 -37.76
CA THR A 519 -19.06 -12.81 -39.22
C THR A 519 -20.34 -13.18 -39.98
N THR A 520 -21.02 -14.27 -39.60
CA THR A 520 -22.12 -14.83 -40.40
C THR A 520 -23.50 -14.37 -39.96
N VAL A 521 -24.41 -14.16 -40.92
CA VAL A 521 -25.83 -13.82 -40.63
C VAL A 521 -26.51 -14.92 -39.81
N GLU A 522 -26.19 -16.19 -40.09
CA GLU A 522 -26.77 -17.34 -39.39
C GLU A 522 -26.24 -17.46 -37.95
N GLY A 523 -24.93 -17.34 -37.75
CA GLY A 523 -24.31 -17.31 -36.43
C GLY A 523 -24.86 -16.18 -35.56
N ARG A 524 -25.03 -14.97 -36.14
CA ARG A 524 -25.69 -13.83 -35.45
C ARG A 524 -27.11 -14.15 -34.99
N LYS A 525 -27.93 -14.80 -35.84
CA LYS A 525 -29.31 -15.20 -35.47
C LYS A 525 -29.32 -16.22 -34.32
N ILE A 526 -28.45 -17.23 -34.36
CA ILE A 526 -28.38 -18.27 -33.32
C ILE A 526 -27.88 -17.69 -32.00
N LEU A 527 -26.79 -16.90 -32.03
CA LEU A 527 -26.25 -16.23 -30.84
C LEU A 527 -27.25 -15.25 -30.25
N HIS A 528 -27.94 -14.45 -31.07
CA HIS A 528 -28.99 -13.57 -30.58
C HIS A 528 -30.09 -14.36 -29.86
N ARG A 529 -30.50 -15.50 -30.44
CA ARG A 529 -31.53 -16.34 -29.84
C ARG A 529 -31.11 -16.90 -28.49
N TYR A 530 -29.89 -17.42 -28.41
CA TYR A 530 -29.33 -17.97 -27.18
C TYR A 530 -29.13 -16.90 -26.10
N ALA A 531 -28.49 -15.78 -26.46
CA ALA A 531 -28.17 -14.72 -25.52
C ALA A 531 -29.44 -14.06 -24.95
N THR A 532 -30.35 -13.64 -25.82
CA THR A 532 -31.52 -12.85 -25.43
C THR A 532 -32.62 -13.71 -24.79
N TRP A 533 -33.02 -14.79 -25.46
CA TRP A 533 -34.20 -15.56 -25.04
C TRP A 533 -33.89 -16.65 -24.02
N HIS A 534 -32.63 -17.10 -23.92
CA HIS A 534 -32.22 -18.09 -22.95
C HIS A 534 -31.43 -17.48 -21.79
N LEU A 535 -30.23 -16.93 -22.03
CA LEU A 535 -29.33 -16.50 -20.96
C LEU A 535 -29.89 -15.29 -20.19
N LEU A 536 -30.20 -14.18 -20.89
CA LEU A 536 -30.72 -12.96 -20.25
C LEU A 536 -32.08 -13.21 -19.58
N ARG A 537 -33.01 -13.88 -20.28
CA ARG A 537 -34.33 -14.23 -19.72
C ARG A 537 -34.23 -15.07 -18.45
N ARG A 538 -33.37 -16.10 -18.45
CA ARG A 538 -33.16 -16.98 -17.28
C ARG A 538 -32.52 -16.23 -16.13
N LEU A 539 -31.54 -15.36 -16.40
CA LEU A 539 -30.93 -14.51 -15.37
C LEU A 539 -31.94 -13.55 -14.74
N ARG A 540 -32.73 -12.83 -15.55
CA ARG A 540 -33.79 -11.93 -15.05
C ARG A 540 -34.84 -12.66 -14.21
N ARG A 541 -35.27 -13.86 -14.65
CA ARG A 541 -36.21 -14.70 -13.87
C ARG A 541 -35.62 -15.13 -12.54
N ARG A 542 -34.35 -15.55 -12.52
CA ARG A 542 -33.67 -16.00 -11.30
C ARG A 542 -33.38 -14.85 -10.34
N SER A 543 -33.10 -13.66 -10.85
CA SER A 543 -32.80 -12.51 -10.01
C SER A 543 -34.03 -11.89 -9.36
N ARG A 544 -35.25 -12.18 -9.86
CA ARG A 544 -36.53 -11.69 -9.32
C ARG A 544 -36.52 -10.17 -9.10
N GLY A 545 -35.98 -9.43 -10.07
CA GLY A 545 -35.85 -7.97 -10.00
C GLY A 545 -34.68 -7.44 -9.16
N LYS A 546 -33.90 -8.32 -8.50
CA LYS A 546 -32.65 -7.93 -7.82
C LYS A 546 -31.50 -7.77 -8.81
N GLU A 547 -30.50 -6.98 -8.42
CA GLU A 547 -29.28 -6.79 -9.21
C GLU A 547 -28.47 -8.09 -9.31
N ILE A 548 -28.01 -8.43 -10.52
CA ILE A 548 -27.14 -9.59 -10.73
C ILE A 548 -25.75 -9.35 -10.12
N THR A 549 -25.10 -10.45 -9.75
CA THR A 549 -23.73 -10.45 -9.22
C THR A 549 -22.71 -10.36 -10.37
N HIS A 550 -21.51 -9.87 -10.04
CA HIS A 550 -20.36 -9.93 -10.97
C HIS A 550 -20.05 -11.37 -11.41
N TYR A 551 -20.22 -12.36 -10.52
CA TYR A 551 -20.00 -13.77 -10.88
C TYR A 551 -21.03 -14.25 -11.91
N GLN A 552 -22.32 -13.94 -11.72
CA GLN A 552 -23.36 -14.25 -12.71
C GLN A 552 -23.08 -13.58 -14.07
N LEU A 553 -22.61 -12.32 -14.08
CA LEU A 553 -22.15 -11.66 -15.30
C LEU A 553 -20.99 -12.44 -15.96
N ALA A 554 -19.96 -12.79 -15.19
CA ALA A 554 -18.77 -13.47 -15.69
C ALA A 554 -19.10 -14.85 -16.27
N THR A 555 -19.91 -15.66 -15.56
CA THR A 555 -20.38 -16.95 -16.04
C THR A 555 -21.21 -16.83 -17.32
N ALA A 556 -22.11 -15.83 -17.40
CA ALA A 556 -22.86 -15.59 -18.62
C ALA A 556 -21.96 -15.22 -19.82
N ARG A 557 -20.93 -14.40 -19.60
CA ARG A 557 -19.91 -14.08 -20.61
C ARG A 557 -19.11 -15.29 -21.05
N GLN A 558 -18.75 -16.19 -20.12
CA GLN A 558 -18.06 -17.45 -20.46
C GLN A 558 -18.94 -18.34 -21.33
N HIS A 559 -20.22 -18.52 -20.98
CA HIS A 559 -21.16 -19.29 -21.80
C HIS A 559 -21.36 -18.68 -23.19
N LEU A 560 -21.38 -17.35 -23.32
CA LEU A 560 -21.46 -16.66 -24.61
C LEU A 560 -20.21 -16.88 -25.46
N ARG A 561 -19.02 -16.70 -24.87
CA ARG A 561 -17.75 -16.93 -25.57
C ARG A 561 -17.59 -18.38 -26.01
N ALA A 562 -17.98 -19.34 -25.16
CA ALA A 562 -17.95 -20.75 -25.51
C ALA A 562 -18.87 -21.08 -26.70
N ALA A 563 -20.04 -20.42 -26.79
CA ALA A 563 -20.92 -20.55 -27.95
C ALA A 563 -20.28 -19.97 -29.22
N VAL A 564 -19.63 -18.81 -29.12
CA VAL A 564 -18.88 -18.20 -30.24
C VAL A 564 -17.78 -19.13 -30.73
N TYR A 565 -16.91 -19.63 -29.83
CA TYR A 565 -15.82 -20.53 -30.23
C TYR A 565 -16.29 -21.80 -30.92
N LEU A 566 -17.44 -22.36 -30.52
CA LEU A 566 -18.01 -23.50 -31.22
C LEU A 566 -18.55 -23.12 -32.60
N LEU A 567 -19.24 -21.98 -32.73
CA LEU A 567 -19.79 -21.53 -34.01
C LEU A 567 -18.69 -21.14 -35.00
N ASP A 568 -17.67 -20.41 -34.55
CA ASP A 568 -16.51 -20.04 -35.38
C ASP A 568 -15.76 -21.29 -35.86
N TRP A 569 -15.56 -22.28 -34.98
CA TRP A 569 -14.94 -23.54 -35.38
C TRP A 569 -15.78 -24.33 -36.38
N LEU A 570 -17.11 -24.39 -36.19
CA LEU A 570 -18.00 -25.05 -37.16
C LEU A 570 -17.89 -24.36 -38.52
N GLU A 571 -17.85 -23.03 -38.55
CA GLU A 571 -17.66 -22.24 -39.76
C GLU A 571 -16.33 -22.55 -40.45
N GLU A 572 -15.22 -22.61 -39.70
CA GLU A 572 -13.90 -23.00 -40.22
C GLU A 572 -13.89 -24.41 -40.86
N GLN A 573 -14.73 -25.31 -40.35
CA GLN A 573 -14.91 -26.66 -40.90
C GLN A 573 -15.97 -26.74 -42.02
N ASN A 574 -16.53 -25.61 -42.46
CA ASN A 574 -17.66 -25.53 -43.40
C ASN A 574 -18.90 -26.31 -42.93
N LEU A 575 -19.12 -26.36 -41.61
CA LEU A 575 -20.26 -26.98 -40.96
C LEU A 575 -21.19 -25.92 -40.36
N THR A 576 -22.44 -26.28 -40.15
CA THR A 576 -23.40 -25.48 -39.38
C THR A 576 -23.86 -26.26 -38.16
N LEU A 577 -24.52 -25.59 -37.21
CA LEU A 577 -25.04 -26.27 -36.03
C LEU A 577 -26.08 -27.36 -36.36
N THR A 578 -26.75 -27.24 -37.52
CA THR A 578 -27.71 -28.24 -38.02
C THR A 578 -27.04 -29.43 -38.71
N THR A 579 -25.86 -29.26 -39.31
CA THR A 579 -25.15 -30.33 -40.05
C THR A 579 -24.05 -31.00 -39.22
N CYS A 580 -23.68 -30.40 -38.08
CA CYS A 580 -22.73 -30.95 -37.11
C CYS A 580 -23.19 -32.32 -36.58
N ARG A 581 -22.31 -33.33 -36.68
CA ARG A 581 -22.54 -34.69 -36.14
C ARG A 581 -21.79 -34.89 -34.82
N GLN A 582 -22.11 -35.95 -34.09
CA GLN A 582 -21.43 -36.28 -32.83
C GLN A 582 -19.91 -36.39 -33.00
N ALA A 583 -19.43 -37.00 -34.09
CA ALA A 583 -18.01 -37.13 -34.38
C ALA A 583 -17.30 -35.77 -34.57
N ASP A 584 -18.00 -34.76 -35.13
CA ASP A 584 -17.47 -33.41 -35.28
C ASP A 584 -17.36 -32.71 -33.92
N LEU A 585 -18.39 -32.85 -33.09
CA LEU A 585 -18.40 -32.31 -31.73
C LEU A 585 -17.31 -32.95 -30.86
N ASP A 586 -17.11 -34.26 -30.96
CA ASP A 586 -16.06 -34.99 -30.24
C ASP A 586 -14.67 -34.52 -30.70
N ARG A 587 -14.46 -34.41 -32.02
CA ARG A 587 -13.23 -33.86 -32.63
C ARG A 587 -12.92 -32.44 -32.14
N TRP A 588 -13.93 -31.59 -32.03
CA TRP A 588 -13.77 -30.26 -31.43
C TRP A 588 -13.38 -30.34 -29.95
N MET A 589 -14.03 -31.20 -29.17
CA MET A 589 -13.71 -31.37 -27.75
C MET A 589 -12.28 -31.88 -27.52
N THR A 590 -11.71 -32.67 -28.42
CA THR A 590 -10.34 -33.20 -28.30
C THR A 590 -9.27 -32.30 -28.92
N SER A 591 -9.64 -31.20 -29.58
CA SER A 591 -8.67 -30.32 -30.25
C SER A 591 -7.89 -29.43 -29.27
N ASP A 592 -6.56 -29.46 -29.32
CA ASP A 592 -5.66 -28.80 -28.35
C ASP A 592 -5.81 -27.28 -28.20
N GLY A 593 -6.41 -26.60 -29.19
CA GLY A 593 -6.64 -25.15 -29.19
C GLY A 593 -7.97 -24.68 -28.57
N VAL A 594 -8.87 -25.59 -28.15
CA VAL A 594 -10.24 -25.21 -27.77
C VAL A 594 -10.33 -24.75 -26.31
N LEU A 595 -10.83 -23.53 -26.13
CA LEU A 595 -11.09 -22.92 -24.83
C LEU A 595 -12.57 -23.12 -24.42
N LEU A 596 -12.82 -23.25 -23.11
CA LEU A 596 -14.18 -23.29 -22.53
C LEU A 596 -15.08 -24.45 -22.99
N ARG A 597 -14.50 -25.62 -23.35
CA ARG A 597 -15.21 -26.83 -23.81
C ARG A 597 -16.42 -27.17 -22.95
N THR A 598 -16.19 -27.27 -21.64
CA THR A 598 -17.22 -27.56 -20.63
C THR A 598 -18.41 -26.61 -20.68
N GLU A 599 -18.14 -25.33 -20.93
CA GLU A 599 -19.16 -24.29 -20.92
C GLU A 599 -19.97 -24.23 -22.21
N ALA A 600 -19.41 -24.70 -23.34
CA ALA A 600 -20.15 -24.89 -24.58
C ALA A 600 -21.25 -25.94 -24.44
N GLY A 601 -21.10 -26.88 -23.50
CA GLY A 601 -22.16 -27.83 -23.16
C GLY A 601 -23.48 -27.18 -22.73
N HIS A 602 -23.45 -25.96 -22.19
CA HIS A 602 -24.69 -25.20 -21.93
C HIS A 602 -25.39 -24.75 -23.21
N PHE A 603 -24.62 -24.33 -24.21
CA PHE A 603 -25.13 -23.91 -25.51
C PHE A 603 -25.65 -25.10 -26.34
N VAL A 604 -24.90 -26.21 -26.40
CA VAL A 604 -25.32 -27.43 -27.12
C VAL A 604 -26.61 -28.00 -26.54
N ARG A 605 -26.72 -28.13 -25.21
CA ARG A 605 -27.96 -28.58 -24.56
C ARG A 605 -29.14 -27.64 -24.80
N TRP A 606 -28.89 -26.34 -24.86
CA TRP A 606 -29.93 -25.38 -25.26
C TRP A 606 -30.36 -25.59 -26.72
N ALA A 607 -29.41 -25.76 -27.65
CA ALA A 607 -29.70 -25.97 -29.07
C ALA A 607 -30.53 -27.25 -29.31
N LEU A 608 -30.20 -28.34 -28.59
CA LEU A 608 -30.98 -29.58 -28.57
C LEU A 608 -32.40 -29.35 -28.04
N ALA A 609 -32.54 -28.65 -26.91
CA ALA A 609 -33.84 -28.34 -26.32
C ALA A 609 -34.69 -27.41 -27.22
N GLN A 610 -34.06 -26.62 -28.10
CA GLN A 610 -34.73 -25.78 -29.10
C GLN A 610 -34.92 -26.48 -30.44
N LYS A 611 -34.56 -27.77 -30.56
CA LYS A 611 -34.63 -28.57 -31.79
C LYS A 611 -33.87 -27.95 -32.98
N ILE A 612 -32.81 -27.19 -32.71
CA ILE A 612 -31.94 -26.57 -33.74
C ILE A 612 -30.96 -27.61 -34.29
N THR A 613 -30.45 -28.47 -33.42
CA THR A 613 -29.63 -29.63 -33.78
C THR A 613 -30.32 -30.90 -33.28
N ARG A 614 -30.02 -32.03 -33.91
CA ARG A 614 -30.56 -33.35 -33.58
C ARG A 614 -29.39 -34.30 -33.39
N ASP A 615 -29.53 -35.24 -32.46
CA ASP A 615 -28.59 -36.37 -32.29
C ASP A 615 -27.17 -35.99 -31.82
N LEU A 616 -27.04 -34.93 -30.99
CA LEU A 616 -25.81 -34.60 -30.26
C LEU A 616 -25.96 -34.93 -28.77
N SER A 617 -24.86 -35.39 -28.16
CA SER A 617 -24.69 -35.63 -26.74
C SER A 617 -23.54 -34.79 -26.20
N PHE A 618 -23.76 -34.14 -25.06
CA PHE A 618 -22.72 -33.39 -24.36
C PHE A 618 -22.75 -33.74 -22.86
N PRO A 619 -21.65 -34.22 -22.27
CA PRO A 619 -21.63 -34.62 -20.87
C PRO A 619 -21.89 -33.42 -19.95
N ALA A 620 -22.88 -33.56 -19.06
CA ALA A 620 -23.13 -32.56 -18.03
C ALA A 620 -22.09 -32.71 -16.92
N VAL A 621 -21.39 -31.64 -16.55
CA VAL A 621 -20.58 -31.62 -15.32
C VAL A 621 -21.50 -31.85 -14.14
N ARG A 622 -21.38 -33.03 -13.53
CA ARG A 622 -22.05 -33.34 -12.28
C ARG A 622 -21.22 -32.79 -11.12
N TRP A 623 -21.88 -32.50 -10.01
CA TRP A 623 -21.20 -32.09 -8.79
C TRP A 623 -20.32 -33.24 -8.30
N ASN A 624 -19.00 -33.00 -8.20
CA ASN A 624 -17.98 -33.97 -7.77
C ASN A 624 -17.89 -34.13 -6.25
N GLY A 625 -18.85 -33.59 -5.50
CA GLY A 625 -18.93 -33.75 -4.06
C GLY A 625 -18.35 -32.58 -3.27
N PRO A 626 -18.35 -32.69 -1.94
CA PRO A 626 -17.63 -31.77 -1.05
C PRO A 626 -16.15 -31.72 -1.43
N THR A 627 -15.58 -30.52 -1.51
CA THR A 627 -14.13 -30.35 -1.58
C THR A 627 -13.54 -30.79 -0.24
N GLN A 628 -12.39 -31.49 -0.24
CA GLN A 628 -11.73 -32.07 0.95
C GLN A 628 -12.07 -31.28 2.23
N PRO A 629 -12.87 -31.84 3.15
CA PRO A 629 -13.34 -31.09 4.32
C PRO A 629 -12.15 -30.67 5.16
N MET A 630 -12.23 -29.45 5.71
CA MET A 630 -11.31 -29.04 6.78
C MET A 630 -11.41 -30.03 7.94
N ASP A 631 -10.28 -30.29 8.59
CA ASP A 631 -10.24 -30.90 9.90
C ASP A 631 -11.12 -30.10 10.88
N ASP A 632 -11.92 -30.81 11.67
CA ASP A 632 -12.89 -30.21 12.59
C ASP A 632 -12.21 -29.45 13.72
N GLU A 633 -11.06 -29.94 14.20
CA GLU A 633 -10.27 -29.25 15.22
C GLU A 633 -9.72 -27.92 14.68
N ALA A 634 -9.12 -27.94 13.48
CA ALA A 634 -8.66 -26.73 12.80
C ALA A 634 -9.78 -25.69 12.54
N ARG A 635 -11.01 -26.16 12.26
CA ARG A 635 -12.18 -25.29 12.10
C ARG A 635 -12.56 -24.61 13.41
N TRP A 636 -12.65 -25.36 14.52
CA TRP A 636 -12.98 -24.81 15.83
C TRP A 636 -11.89 -23.89 16.39
N ASP A 637 -10.62 -24.19 16.15
CA ASP A 637 -9.50 -23.30 16.47
C ASP A 637 -9.62 -21.96 15.74
N THR A 638 -9.97 -22.01 14.45
CA THR A 638 -10.21 -20.81 13.66
C THR A 638 -11.41 -20.03 14.20
N ALA A 639 -12.52 -20.69 14.54
CA ALA A 639 -13.70 -20.05 15.12
C ALA A 639 -13.37 -19.38 16.47
N ARG A 640 -12.67 -20.08 17.38
CA ARG A 640 -12.21 -19.54 18.67
C ARG A 640 -11.30 -18.32 18.48
N ARG A 641 -10.37 -18.38 17.52
CA ARG A 641 -9.54 -17.21 17.16
C ARG A 641 -10.39 -16.03 16.70
N LEU A 642 -11.38 -16.24 15.82
CA LEU A 642 -12.25 -15.15 15.38
C LEU A 642 -13.16 -14.60 16.49
N LEU A 643 -13.49 -15.39 17.50
CA LEU A 643 -14.26 -14.93 18.66
C LEU A 643 -13.44 -14.09 19.63
N HIS A 644 -12.14 -14.34 19.78
CA HIS A 644 -11.34 -13.73 20.86
C HIS A 644 -10.17 -12.83 20.41
N ASP A 645 -9.74 -12.89 19.14
CA ASP A 645 -8.61 -12.09 18.64
C ASP A 645 -9.03 -10.65 18.25
N ASP A 646 -8.86 -9.72 19.19
CA ASP A 646 -9.13 -8.28 19.01
C ASP A 646 -8.14 -7.55 18.07
N ALA A 647 -7.06 -8.21 17.62
CA ALA A 647 -6.20 -7.63 16.59
C ALA A 647 -6.83 -7.72 15.19
N LEU A 648 -7.76 -8.66 15.00
CA LEU A 648 -8.55 -8.81 13.77
C LEU A 648 -9.68 -7.78 13.73
N LYS A 649 -10.05 -7.36 12.52
CA LYS A 649 -11.15 -6.42 12.37
C LYS A 649 -12.49 -7.10 12.72
N PRO A 650 -13.40 -6.44 13.46
CA PRO A 650 -14.72 -6.98 13.78
C PRO A 650 -15.51 -7.44 12.54
N GLU A 651 -15.46 -6.66 11.47
CA GLU A 651 -16.09 -6.98 10.18
C GLU A 651 -15.59 -8.29 9.57
N ASP A 652 -14.28 -8.57 9.69
CA ASP A 652 -13.69 -9.79 9.13
C ASP A 652 -13.93 -11.00 10.06
N ARG A 653 -13.98 -10.77 11.39
CA ARG A 653 -14.34 -11.77 12.42
C ARG A 653 -15.77 -12.28 12.20
N LEU A 654 -16.74 -11.38 12.13
CA LEU A 654 -18.15 -11.73 11.90
C LEU A 654 -18.32 -12.47 10.57
N ALA A 655 -17.73 -11.97 9.49
CA ALA A 655 -17.81 -12.62 8.17
C ALA A 655 -17.22 -14.04 8.18
N GLY A 656 -16.10 -14.27 8.87
CA GLY A 656 -15.51 -15.60 9.01
C GLY A 656 -16.39 -16.55 9.82
N LEU A 657 -16.99 -16.07 10.91
CA LEU A 657 -17.93 -16.87 11.72
C LEU A 657 -19.20 -17.24 10.95
N LEU A 658 -19.74 -16.32 10.14
CA LEU A 658 -20.88 -16.61 9.25
C LEU A 658 -20.56 -17.71 8.23
N LEU A 659 -19.32 -17.80 7.75
CA LEU A 659 -18.86 -18.87 6.88
C LEU A 659 -18.64 -20.18 7.63
N LEU A 660 -17.94 -20.15 8.77
CA LEU A 660 -17.51 -21.34 9.51
C LEU A 660 -18.65 -22.02 10.29
N LEU A 661 -19.62 -21.24 10.78
CA LEU A 661 -20.72 -21.74 11.62
C LEU A 661 -22.04 -21.87 10.86
N TYR A 662 -22.31 -20.98 9.91
CA TYR A 662 -23.58 -20.95 9.16
C TYR A 662 -23.41 -21.23 7.67
N ALA A 663 -22.23 -21.72 7.29
CA ALA A 663 -21.87 -22.07 5.92
C ALA A 663 -22.05 -20.96 4.88
N GLN A 664 -22.19 -19.69 5.25
CA GLN A 664 -22.55 -18.63 4.32
C GLN A 664 -21.39 -18.29 3.36
N TRP A 665 -21.66 -18.27 2.05
CA TRP A 665 -20.62 -17.96 1.06
C TRP A 665 -20.33 -16.46 1.02
N PRO A 666 -19.11 -16.00 0.68
CA PRO A 666 -18.78 -14.57 0.63
C PRO A 666 -19.72 -13.74 -0.25
N ALA A 667 -20.31 -14.33 -1.29
CA ALA A 667 -21.29 -13.65 -2.13
C ALA A 667 -22.59 -13.35 -1.37
N THR A 668 -23.04 -14.24 -0.50
CA THR A 668 -24.20 -14.02 0.38
C THR A 668 -23.85 -13.07 1.50
N ILE A 669 -22.74 -13.33 2.22
CA ILE A 669 -22.27 -12.48 3.33
C ILE A 669 -22.14 -11.03 2.88
N SER A 670 -21.53 -10.79 1.71
CA SER A 670 -21.36 -9.43 1.20
C SER A 670 -22.67 -8.66 1.02
N ARG A 671 -23.79 -9.36 0.79
CA ARG A 671 -25.10 -8.76 0.50
C ARG A 671 -26.00 -8.66 1.73
N LEU A 672 -25.52 -9.02 2.91
CA LEU A 672 -26.27 -8.81 4.14
C LEU A 672 -26.47 -7.32 4.40
N THR A 673 -27.69 -6.95 4.74
CA THR A 673 -28.10 -5.61 5.17
C THR A 673 -28.29 -5.59 6.68
N VAL A 674 -28.40 -4.40 7.26
CA VAL A 674 -28.76 -4.26 8.67
C VAL A 674 -30.10 -4.89 9.01
N ASP A 675 -31.05 -4.86 8.07
CA ASP A 675 -32.38 -5.48 8.25
C ASP A 675 -32.33 -7.01 8.34
N HIS A 676 -31.19 -7.64 8.02
CA HIS A 676 -31.02 -9.07 8.26
C HIS A 676 -30.66 -9.38 9.72
N VAL A 677 -30.33 -8.38 10.54
CA VAL A 677 -30.06 -8.54 11.98
C VAL A 677 -31.23 -7.95 12.74
N GLU A 678 -31.90 -8.79 13.52
CA GLU A 678 -33.06 -8.43 14.32
C GLU A 678 -32.68 -8.53 15.79
N GLU A 679 -32.79 -7.42 16.52
CA GLU A 679 -32.60 -7.36 17.96
C GLU A 679 -33.98 -7.37 18.64
N THR A 680 -34.20 -8.36 19.49
CA THR A 680 -35.38 -8.48 20.36
C THR A 680 -34.95 -8.36 21.81
N ASP A 681 -35.88 -8.08 22.72
CA ASP A 681 -35.58 -7.87 24.15
C ASP A 681 -34.82 -9.04 24.81
N THR A 682 -34.92 -10.25 24.24
CA THR A 682 -34.32 -11.48 24.79
C THR A 682 -33.22 -12.09 23.94
N ALA A 683 -33.11 -11.74 22.65
CA ALA A 683 -32.21 -12.42 21.72
C ALA A 683 -31.89 -11.60 20.46
N VAL A 684 -30.72 -11.85 19.87
CA VAL A 684 -30.34 -11.34 18.54
C VAL A 684 -30.50 -12.45 17.51
N ARG A 685 -31.23 -12.19 16.43
CA ARG A 685 -31.48 -13.15 15.35
C ARG A 685 -30.91 -12.65 14.03
N ILE A 686 -30.52 -13.58 13.17
CA ILE A 686 -30.07 -13.30 11.80
C ILE A 686 -30.95 -14.00 10.76
N HIS A 687 -31.38 -13.25 9.75
CA HIS A 687 -32.15 -13.75 8.62
C HIS A 687 -31.19 -14.20 7.52
N LEU A 688 -30.93 -15.52 7.41
CA LEU A 688 -30.14 -16.10 6.31
C LEU A 688 -31.02 -16.81 5.27
N GLY A 689 -32.23 -17.23 5.69
CA GLY A 689 -33.26 -17.82 4.86
C GLY A 689 -34.66 -17.33 5.25
N ALA A 690 -35.67 -18.16 5.05
CA ALA A 690 -37.05 -17.84 5.39
C ALA A 690 -37.34 -17.95 6.90
N VAL A 691 -36.48 -18.63 7.65
CA VAL A 691 -36.57 -18.77 9.11
C VAL A 691 -35.33 -18.12 9.73
N PRO A 692 -35.48 -17.14 10.64
CA PRO A 692 -34.35 -16.52 11.31
C PRO A 692 -33.65 -17.49 12.27
N VAL A 693 -32.36 -17.30 12.46
CA VAL A 693 -31.53 -18.10 13.36
C VAL A 693 -31.08 -17.25 14.53
N GLU A 694 -31.24 -17.75 15.75
CA GLU A 694 -30.76 -17.09 16.95
C GLU A 694 -29.23 -17.16 17.03
N LEU A 695 -28.58 -16.01 17.23
CA LEU A 695 -27.13 -15.91 17.33
C LEU A 695 -26.67 -16.14 18.78
N PRO A 696 -25.70 -17.03 19.03
CA PRO A 696 -25.06 -17.13 20.34
C PRO A 696 -24.44 -15.80 20.76
N THR A 697 -24.46 -15.49 22.06
CA THR A 697 -24.05 -14.18 22.62
C THR A 697 -22.74 -13.62 22.04
N PRO A 698 -21.63 -14.38 21.93
CA PRO A 698 -20.38 -13.84 21.38
C PRO A 698 -20.50 -13.40 19.90
N VAL A 699 -21.35 -14.07 19.11
CA VAL A 699 -21.59 -13.73 17.70
C VAL A 699 -22.61 -12.60 17.60
N ALA A 700 -23.62 -12.59 18.47
CA ALA A 700 -24.60 -11.53 18.60
C ALA A 700 -23.95 -10.17 18.89
N GLU A 701 -23.02 -10.12 19.86
CA GLU A 701 -22.25 -8.91 20.19
C GLU A 701 -21.44 -8.41 19.00
N LEU A 702 -20.79 -9.31 18.25
CA LEU A 702 -20.07 -8.95 17.03
C LEU A 702 -21.00 -8.42 15.93
N ALA A 703 -22.20 -8.99 15.79
CA ALA A 703 -23.20 -8.54 14.83
C ALA A 703 -23.71 -7.13 15.18
N LEU A 704 -24.11 -6.90 16.43
CA LEU A 704 -24.55 -5.58 16.92
C LEU A 704 -23.42 -4.54 16.83
N HIS A 705 -22.20 -4.93 17.21
CA HIS A 705 -21.04 -4.06 17.05
C HIS A 705 -20.82 -3.68 15.58
N GLN A 706 -20.89 -4.66 14.67
CA GLN A 706 -20.77 -4.39 13.23
C GLN A 706 -21.88 -3.48 12.73
N VAL A 707 -23.13 -3.67 13.17
CA VAL A 707 -24.23 -2.75 12.87
C VAL A 707 -23.85 -1.34 13.34
N ALA A 708 -23.39 -1.14 14.58
CA ALA A 708 -23.05 0.17 15.10
C ALA A 708 -21.85 0.84 14.40
N VAL A 709 -20.80 0.09 14.07
CA VAL A 709 -19.52 0.66 13.56
C VAL A 709 -19.38 0.63 12.04
N ARG A 710 -20.34 0.05 11.30
CA ARG A 710 -20.28 -0.05 9.84
C ARG A 710 -20.05 1.32 9.23
N ARG A 711 -19.03 1.40 8.36
CA ARG A 711 -18.71 2.63 7.63
C ARG A 711 -18.42 2.30 6.18
N SER A 712 -19.03 3.05 5.27
CA SER A 712 -18.58 3.01 3.88
C SER A 712 -17.15 3.54 3.80
N HIS A 713 -16.27 2.81 3.10
CA HIS A 713 -14.92 3.30 2.82
C HIS A 713 -14.88 4.30 1.65
N ALA A 714 -16.04 4.59 1.05
CA ALA A 714 -16.17 5.43 -0.12
C ALA A 714 -16.10 6.94 0.20
N VAL A 715 -16.14 7.78 -0.84
CA VAL A 715 -16.11 9.25 -0.74
C VAL A 715 -17.26 9.78 0.14
N LEU A 716 -18.42 9.14 0.06
CA LEU A 716 -19.58 9.35 0.92
C LEU A 716 -19.50 8.46 2.16
N ALA A 717 -18.46 8.61 2.97
CA ALA A 717 -18.26 7.80 4.18
C ALA A 717 -19.37 8.12 5.21
N ARG A 718 -20.51 7.45 5.08
CA ARG A 718 -21.63 7.50 6.03
C ARG A 718 -21.60 6.28 6.95
N THR A 719 -22.05 6.47 8.19
CA THR A 719 -22.26 5.43 9.22
C THR A 719 -23.61 4.72 9.07
N ASP A 720 -24.49 5.21 8.20
CA ASP A 720 -25.86 4.71 8.00
C ASP A 720 -26.01 3.79 6.78
N SER A 721 -24.91 3.21 6.29
CA SER A 721 -24.96 2.29 5.15
C SER A 721 -26.02 1.20 5.37
N PRO A 722 -26.90 0.89 4.41
CA PRO A 722 -27.87 -0.20 4.56
C PRO A 722 -27.16 -1.57 4.60
N TRP A 723 -25.95 -1.67 4.03
CA TRP A 723 -25.17 -2.90 4.01
C TRP A 723 -24.46 -3.14 5.35
N LEU A 724 -24.55 -4.36 5.85
CA LEU A 724 -23.80 -4.83 7.03
C LEU A 724 -22.29 -4.84 6.76
N PHE A 725 -21.89 -5.10 5.51
CA PHE A 725 -20.51 -5.02 5.04
C PHE A 725 -20.36 -4.01 3.88
N PRO A 726 -20.17 -2.72 4.19
CA PRO A 726 -20.05 -1.68 3.17
C PRO A 726 -18.80 -1.82 2.28
N GLY A 727 -18.94 -1.48 1.00
CA GLY A 727 -17.86 -1.51 0.02
C GLY A 727 -17.07 -0.21 -0.08
N GLY A 728 -16.08 -0.23 -0.98
CA GLY A 728 -15.31 0.97 -1.37
C GLY A 728 -16.00 1.85 -2.41
N GLN A 729 -17.05 1.35 -3.08
CA GLN A 729 -17.95 2.16 -3.90
C GLN A 729 -19.13 2.63 -3.03
N PRO A 730 -19.54 3.91 -3.13
CA PRO A 730 -20.66 4.42 -2.36
C PRO A 730 -21.95 3.63 -2.67
N GLY A 731 -22.75 3.38 -1.64
CA GLY A 731 -24.05 2.68 -1.77
C GLY A 731 -23.95 1.20 -2.18
N ARG A 732 -22.74 0.65 -2.35
CA ARG A 732 -22.51 -0.75 -2.72
C ARG A 732 -21.95 -1.54 -1.54
N PRO A 733 -22.28 -2.84 -1.44
CA PRO A 733 -21.62 -3.71 -0.50
C PRO A 733 -20.15 -3.94 -0.89
N ILE A 734 -19.36 -4.52 0.02
CA ILE A 734 -18.08 -5.10 -0.34
C ILE A 734 -18.27 -6.12 -1.46
N SER A 735 -17.31 -6.24 -2.40
CA SER A 735 -17.45 -7.28 -3.43
C SER A 735 -17.23 -8.66 -2.83
N ALA A 736 -17.93 -9.67 -3.35
CA ALA A 736 -17.75 -11.07 -2.95
C ALA A 736 -16.28 -11.52 -3.04
N TRP A 737 -15.56 -11.04 -4.07
CA TRP A 737 -14.13 -11.29 -4.23
C TRP A 737 -13.31 -10.65 -3.10
N ALA A 738 -13.55 -9.37 -2.79
CA ALA A 738 -12.82 -8.67 -1.73
C ALA A 738 -13.13 -9.24 -0.34
N MET A 739 -14.36 -9.70 -0.11
CA MET A 739 -14.74 -10.43 1.10
C MET A 739 -13.99 -11.76 1.18
N GLY A 740 -14.03 -12.57 0.12
CA GLY A 740 -13.29 -13.83 0.06
C GLY A 740 -11.79 -13.64 0.27
N GLU A 741 -11.22 -12.57 -0.29
CA GLU A 741 -9.81 -12.21 -0.15
C GLU A 741 -9.43 -11.78 1.27
N ARG A 742 -10.34 -11.11 1.99
CA ARG A 742 -10.15 -10.82 3.42
C ARG A 742 -10.13 -12.09 4.26
N LEU A 743 -11.07 -13.01 4.00
CA LEU A 743 -11.15 -14.29 4.71
C LEU A 743 -9.94 -15.19 4.41
N ARG A 744 -9.45 -15.26 3.17
CA ARG A 744 -8.21 -15.99 2.83
C ARG A 744 -6.99 -15.46 3.57
N LYS A 745 -6.89 -14.14 3.78
CA LYS A 745 -5.80 -13.52 4.57
C LYS A 745 -5.84 -13.91 6.04
N LEU A 746 -6.96 -14.40 6.54
CA LEU A 746 -7.05 -14.96 7.90
C LEU A 746 -6.61 -16.43 7.96
N GLY A 747 -6.28 -17.03 6.82
CA GLY A 747 -5.94 -18.46 6.69
C GLY A 747 -7.14 -19.34 6.31
N ILE A 748 -8.31 -18.76 6.04
CA ILE A 748 -9.54 -19.54 5.80
C ILE A 748 -9.61 -20.02 4.35
N ARG A 749 -9.63 -21.34 4.16
CA ARG A 749 -9.88 -21.97 2.87
C ARG A 749 -11.37 -22.10 2.63
N LEU A 750 -11.93 -21.16 1.85
CA LEU A 750 -13.37 -20.92 1.78
C LEU A 750 -14.22 -22.14 1.41
N ALA A 751 -13.80 -22.90 0.39
CA ALA A 751 -14.54 -24.06 -0.11
C ALA A 751 -14.55 -25.21 0.89
N GLU A 752 -13.39 -25.48 1.52
CA GLU A 752 -13.25 -26.48 2.57
C GLU A 752 -14.09 -26.08 3.79
N ALA A 753 -13.96 -24.84 4.27
CA ALA A 753 -14.73 -24.30 5.40
C ALA A 753 -16.25 -24.41 5.21
N ARG A 754 -16.75 -24.00 4.03
CA ARG A 754 -18.18 -24.12 3.71
C ARG A 754 -18.62 -25.58 3.64
N SER A 755 -17.79 -26.46 3.06
CA SER A 755 -18.13 -27.87 2.91
C SER A 755 -18.22 -28.55 4.27
N THR A 756 -17.25 -28.33 5.16
CA THR A 756 -17.28 -28.85 6.53
C THR A 756 -18.47 -28.32 7.33
N ALA A 757 -18.76 -27.01 7.26
CA ALA A 757 -19.92 -26.44 7.95
C ALA A 757 -21.26 -26.99 7.45
N LEU A 758 -21.45 -27.13 6.12
CA LEU A 758 -22.65 -27.74 5.56
C LEU A 758 -22.77 -29.22 5.92
N PHE A 759 -21.64 -29.94 5.94
CA PHE A 759 -21.62 -31.35 6.28
C PHE A 759 -22.09 -31.57 7.72
N GLN A 760 -21.50 -30.86 8.68
CA GLN A 760 -21.91 -30.92 10.09
C GLN A 760 -23.39 -30.56 10.26
N LEU A 761 -23.84 -29.43 9.70
CA LEU A 761 -25.24 -28.99 9.82
C LEU A 761 -26.21 -29.98 9.16
N ALA A 762 -25.81 -30.66 8.08
CA ALA A 762 -26.63 -31.66 7.42
C ALA A 762 -26.70 -33.00 8.18
N THR A 763 -25.72 -33.30 9.05
CA THR A 763 -25.78 -34.40 10.01
C THR A 763 -26.78 -34.12 11.13
N GLU A 764 -26.83 -32.87 11.60
CA GLU A 764 -27.62 -32.47 12.77
C GLU A 764 -29.06 -32.04 12.43
N LEU A 765 -29.30 -31.55 11.20
CA LEU A 765 -30.58 -30.95 10.81
C LEU A 765 -31.20 -31.61 9.56
N PRO A 766 -32.53 -31.80 9.52
CA PRO A 766 -33.23 -32.21 8.31
C PRO A 766 -33.04 -31.22 7.15
N ALA A 767 -32.95 -31.71 5.91
CA ALA A 767 -32.73 -30.87 4.72
C ALA A 767 -33.74 -29.72 4.58
N ALA A 768 -35.01 -29.91 4.98
CA ALA A 768 -36.02 -28.87 4.94
C ALA A 768 -35.74 -27.72 5.92
N VAL A 769 -35.22 -28.02 7.12
CA VAL A 769 -34.82 -27.02 8.11
C VAL A 769 -33.58 -26.29 7.61
N LEU A 770 -32.57 -27.03 7.15
CA LEU A 770 -31.32 -26.47 6.60
C LEU A 770 -31.58 -25.52 5.41
N ALA A 771 -32.46 -25.89 4.50
CA ALA A 771 -32.84 -25.05 3.36
C ALA A 771 -33.52 -23.74 3.81
N ARG A 772 -34.44 -23.82 4.78
CA ARG A 772 -35.19 -22.67 5.28
C ARG A 772 -34.36 -21.73 6.16
N THR A 773 -33.41 -22.24 6.95
CA THR A 773 -32.56 -21.43 7.82
C THR A 773 -31.39 -20.80 7.07
N LEU A 774 -30.70 -21.56 6.20
CA LEU A 774 -29.49 -21.07 5.51
C LEU A 774 -29.77 -20.43 4.15
N GLY A 775 -31.01 -20.50 3.65
CA GLY A 775 -31.40 -19.94 2.36
C GLY A 775 -30.83 -20.68 1.15
N ILE A 776 -30.59 -22.00 1.27
CA ILE A 776 -30.12 -22.86 0.17
C ILE A 776 -31.27 -23.60 -0.51
N ASP A 777 -31.09 -24.00 -1.77
CA ASP A 777 -32.10 -24.77 -2.50
C ASP A 777 -32.30 -26.15 -1.87
N ILE A 778 -33.56 -26.60 -1.77
CA ILE A 778 -33.91 -27.87 -1.13
C ILE A 778 -33.22 -29.08 -1.79
N THR A 779 -33.01 -29.05 -3.12
CA THR A 779 -32.30 -30.12 -3.82
C THR A 779 -30.82 -30.18 -3.45
N VAL A 780 -30.22 -29.03 -3.10
CA VAL A 780 -28.86 -28.94 -2.60
C VAL A 780 -28.80 -29.46 -1.16
N ALA A 781 -29.73 -29.07 -0.30
CA ALA A 781 -29.80 -29.54 1.08
C ALA A 781 -29.96 -31.08 1.15
N VAL A 782 -30.82 -31.67 0.32
CA VAL A 782 -30.99 -33.14 0.24
C VAL A 782 -29.71 -33.84 -0.20
N LYS A 783 -28.95 -33.26 -1.14
CA LYS A 783 -27.65 -33.84 -1.55
C LYS A 783 -26.64 -33.83 -0.40
N TRP A 784 -26.56 -32.75 0.36
CA TRP A 784 -25.68 -32.66 1.53
C TRP A 784 -26.11 -33.63 2.64
N GLN A 785 -27.41 -33.77 2.89
CA GLN A 785 -27.93 -34.73 3.87
C GLN A 785 -27.61 -36.18 3.47
N ARG A 786 -27.77 -36.55 2.19
CA ARG A 786 -27.39 -37.88 1.69
C ARG A 786 -25.89 -38.13 1.81
N ALA A 787 -25.07 -37.12 1.51
CA ALA A 787 -23.62 -37.22 1.66
C ALA A 787 -23.19 -37.37 3.13
N ALA A 788 -23.90 -36.72 4.06
CA ALA A 788 -23.64 -36.80 5.51
C ALA A 788 -24.11 -38.13 6.14
N ALA A 789 -25.15 -38.76 5.60
CA ALA A 789 -25.77 -39.98 6.14
C ALA A 789 -24.99 -41.30 5.89
N GLY A 790 -23.71 -41.25 5.50
CA GLY A 790 -22.83 -42.42 5.47
C GLY A 790 -22.55 -43.05 4.10
N ASP A 791 -23.08 -42.50 3.00
CA ASP A 791 -22.78 -43.02 1.65
C ASP A 791 -21.43 -42.50 1.10
N TRP A 792 -20.53 -42.00 1.96
CA TRP A 792 -19.24 -41.45 1.54
C TRP A 792 -18.35 -42.49 0.87
N ALA A 793 -18.34 -43.73 1.36
CA ALA A 793 -17.53 -44.81 0.77
C ALA A 793 -18.07 -45.24 -0.60
N ALA A 794 -19.40 -45.36 -0.76
CA ALA A 794 -20.00 -45.68 -2.04
C ALA A 794 -19.91 -44.49 -3.03
N TYR A 795 -20.09 -43.26 -2.55
CA TYR A 795 -19.92 -42.04 -3.33
C TYR A 795 -18.46 -41.79 -3.73
N ALA A 796 -17.49 -42.02 -2.83
CA ALA A 796 -16.06 -41.91 -3.14
C ALA A 796 -15.60 -43.03 -4.08
N ALA A 797 -16.13 -44.25 -3.94
CA ALA A 797 -15.90 -45.33 -4.90
C ALA A 797 -16.51 -45.01 -6.28
N ASP A 798 -17.72 -44.45 -6.33
CA ASP A 798 -18.38 -43.97 -7.55
C ASP A 798 -17.66 -42.75 -8.16
N VAL A 799 -17.03 -41.88 -7.37
CA VAL A 799 -16.18 -40.77 -7.87
C VAL A 799 -14.83 -41.28 -8.37
N ALA A 800 -14.20 -42.25 -7.70
CA ALA A 800 -12.90 -42.82 -8.05
C ALA A 800 -12.95 -43.80 -9.24
N SER A 801 -14.11 -44.39 -9.52
CA SER A 801 -14.35 -45.31 -10.65
C SER A 801 -14.77 -44.62 -11.95
N ARG A 802 -14.80 -43.29 -11.98
CA ARG A 802 -15.15 -42.51 -13.17
C ARG A 802 -13.88 -42.10 -13.93
N PRO A 803 -13.82 -42.30 -15.26
CA PRO A 803 -12.66 -41.92 -16.06
C PRO A 803 -12.44 -40.40 -16.14
#